data_AF-Q2HVT6-F1
#
_entry.id   AF-Q2HVT6-F1
#
_cell.length_a   1.000
_cell.length_b   1.000
_cell.length_c   1.000
_cell.angle_alpha   90.00
_cell.angle_beta   90.00
_cell.angle_gamma   90.00
#
_symmetry.space_group_name_H-M   'P 1'
#
loop_
_entity.id
_entity.type
_entity.pdbx_description
1 polymer ?
#
loop_
_entity_poly.entity_id
_entity_poly.type
_entity_poly.pdbx_seq_one_letter_code
_entity_poly.pdbx_strand_id
1 'polypeptide(L)'
;FIGIFRFIYDHVFGPYPQRAYADPCEKWQLVGACLKHFHIPNGVGTSAAQAFCVDCCVRKSKKGAGKNVDMADREKGTDHLILTMYDVKEEDYEGVVDQSRLSTTKETSSLQTQLPVLELLKDFMSGKTVFRNIMSILLPGVNSIIDERSSQIYGQYLENAVQLSLEIIILVLEKDLLLSDYWRPLYQPLDIILSHDHNQIVALLEYVRYDFQPKVQQSSIKIMSILSSRMVGLVQLLLKSNASNSLIEDYAACLEARSEESQNVENNNNNNNNDPGILILQLLIDNISRPAPNITHLLLRFDLDTPVERTVLQPKFYYSCMKVILDILEKLSKPDVNALLHEFGFQLLYELCIDAFTSVPTMDLLSNKKYRFFVKHLDAIGIAPLPKRNNNQPLRISSLHQRAWLLKLLAVELHAGDVSSSNHREACQTILSNLFGQGTTGIDGEQAIYPFSLQDNSGNGDFRTVSKSKVLDLLEIIQFRCPDPTTKLSNTTASMKYNLLAEDILGNPGNSGKGGVYYYSERGDRLIDLASFHDKLWQMSNLGNEVELNDVRETIQQLLRWGWKYNKNLEEQASQLHMLTAWSQSVEVSASRRLVMLEDRSEILFQILDASLSASASPDCSLKMAFILSQSLSAQRAASWPKAVTGSQQSEYLQRLSVALTCMAKLRDERFMFPGNLSSDSITCLDLIVVKQLSNGACLTILFKLIMAILRNESSEALRRRQYALLLSYFQYCLNVVDPDVPTSVLQFLLLSEQDNEYIDLPKIDKEQAELARANFSTLRKEAQSILDLVIKDATHGSESGKTISLYVLDALICIDHERYFLSQLQSRGFLRSCLTAISNISNQVFILTPHKQFLIF
;
A
#
# COMPACT_ATOMS: atom_id res chain seq x y z
N PHE A 1 41.28 23.12 -9.41
CA PHE A 1 39.96 22.97 -8.77
C PHE A 1 40.01 23.15 -7.25
N ILE A 2 40.76 22.33 -6.50
CA ILE A 2 40.83 22.46 -5.02
C ILE A 2 41.33 23.81 -4.50
N GLY A 3 42.28 24.46 -5.20
CA GLY A 3 42.75 25.80 -4.85
C GLY A 3 41.66 26.87 -4.99
N ILE A 4 40.74 26.71 -5.96
CA ILE A 4 39.59 27.61 -6.14
C ILE A 4 38.60 27.39 -5.00
N PHE A 5 38.30 26.13 -4.65
CA PHE A 5 37.45 25.83 -3.50
C PHE A 5 38.02 26.40 -2.21
N ARG A 6 39.31 26.18 -1.92
CA ARG A 6 39.95 26.76 -0.72
C ARG A 6 39.95 28.27 -0.74
N PHE A 7 40.18 28.90 -1.89
CA PHE A 7 40.07 30.36 -1.99
C PHE A 7 38.66 30.85 -1.65
N ILE A 8 37.62 30.22 -2.20
CA ILE A 8 36.22 30.58 -1.91
C ILE A 8 35.90 30.33 -0.43
N TYR A 9 36.33 29.19 0.12
CA TYR A 9 36.11 28.78 1.51
C TYR A 9 36.84 29.70 2.51
N ASP A 10 38.16 29.85 2.41
CA ASP A 10 39.01 30.56 3.38
C ASP A 10 38.97 32.08 3.19
N HIS A 11 38.91 32.55 1.95
CA HIS A 11 39.13 33.96 1.60
C HIS A 11 37.91 34.67 1.05
N VAL A 12 36.78 34.01 0.80
CA VAL A 12 35.57 34.71 0.32
C VAL A 12 34.43 34.53 1.31
N PHE A 13 34.00 33.29 1.52
CA PHE A 13 32.87 32.96 2.39
C PHE A 13 33.25 33.00 3.86
N GLY A 14 34.40 32.42 4.26
CA GLY A 14 34.87 32.43 5.64
C GLY A 14 34.81 33.80 6.34
N PRO A 15 35.38 34.87 5.76
CA PRO A 15 35.36 36.20 6.36
C PRO A 15 34.14 37.05 5.97
N TYR A 16 33.17 36.55 5.20
CA TYR A 16 32.06 37.37 4.70
C TYR A 16 31.30 38.11 5.82
N PRO A 17 31.01 37.53 7.01
CA PRO A 17 30.25 38.24 8.03
C PRO A 17 31.00 39.45 8.61
N GLN A 18 32.34 39.45 8.52
CA GLN A 18 33.22 40.48 9.09
C GLN A 18 33.59 41.57 8.05
N ARG A 19 33.23 41.38 6.78
CA ARG A 19 33.53 42.34 5.72
C ARG A 19 32.53 43.48 5.72
N ALA A 20 33.03 44.70 5.53
CA ALA A 20 32.21 45.86 5.20
C ALA A 20 31.90 45.83 3.70
N TYR A 21 30.61 45.86 3.35
CA TYR A 21 30.12 45.95 1.97
C TYR A 21 29.51 47.32 1.77
N ALA A 22 29.86 47.99 0.67
CA ALA A 22 29.29 49.29 0.32
C ALA A 22 27.81 49.15 -0.09
N ASP A 23 27.49 48.08 -0.82
CA ASP A 23 26.12 47.70 -1.20
C ASP A 23 25.72 46.35 -0.56
N PRO A 24 24.66 46.30 0.25
CA PRO A 24 24.10 45.06 0.76
C PRO A 24 23.67 44.06 -0.33
N CYS A 25 23.31 44.52 -1.53
CA CYS A 25 22.97 43.62 -2.64
C CYS A 25 24.19 42.81 -3.10
N GLU A 26 25.34 43.47 -3.27
CA GLU A 26 26.60 42.82 -3.64
C GLU A 26 27.03 41.78 -2.60
N LYS A 27 26.81 42.07 -1.31
CA LYS A 27 27.05 41.11 -0.22
C LYS A 27 26.29 39.80 -0.46
N TRP A 28 24.97 39.88 -0.62
CA TRP A 28 24.13 38.69 -0.73
C TRP A 28 24.26 37.97 -2.08
N GLN A 29 24.57 38.70 -3.15
CA GLN A 29 24.94 38.08 -4.43
C GLN A 29 26.24 37.27 -4.31
N LEU A 30 27.26 37.82 -3.65
CA LEU A 30 28.53 37.12 -3.42
C LEU A 30 28.35 35.88 -2.53
N VAL A 31 27.59 36.02 -1.45
CA VAL A 31 27.23 34.91 -0.55
C VAL A 31 26.47 33.83 -1.33
N GLY A 32 25.46 34.21 -2.12
CA GLY A 32 24.70 33.29 -2.96
C GLY A 32 25.57 32.56 -3.98
N ALA A 33 26.55 33.23 -4.60
CA ALA A 33 27.50 32.59 -5.52
C ALA A 33 28.41 31.58 -4.82
N CYS A 34 28.87 31.88 -3.60
CA CYS A 34 29.65 30.95 -2.79
C CYS A 34 28.83 29.72 -2.39
N LEU A 35 27.59 29.93 -1.94
CA LEU A 35 26.68 28.84 -1.58
C LEU A 35 26.35 27.94 -2.78
N LYS A 36 26.13 28.52 -3.97
CA LYS A 36 25.98 27.74 -5.21
C LYS A 36 27.21 26.91 -5.55
N HIS A 37 28.41 27.40 -5.21
CA HIS A 37 29.65 26.65 -5.42
C HIS A 37 29.81 25.50 -4.40
N PHE A 38 29.26 25.64 -3.18
CA PHE A 38 29.20 24.56 -2.18
C PHE A 38 28.08 23.56 -2.46
N HIS A 39 26.98 24.02 -3.04
CA HIS A 39 25.84 23.24 -3.47
C HIS A 39 26.17 22.53 -4.80
N ILE A 40 26.82 21.37 -4.72
CA ILE A 40 27.13 20.54 -5.88
C ILE A 40 25.93 19.62 -6.16
N PRO A 41 25.42 19.53 -7.41
CA PRO A 41 24.27 18.69 -7.74
C PRO A 41 24.49 17.23 -7.34
N ASN A 42 23.42 16.59 -6.86
CA ASN A 42 23.36 15.25 -6.25
C ASN A 42 23.99 14.07 -7.03
N GLY A 43 24.54 14.28 -8.23
CA GLY A 43 25.18 13.26 -9.07
C GLY A 43 26.69 13.05 -8.87
N VAL A 44 27.44 14.04 -8.37
CA VAL A 44 28.92 14.01 -8.40
C VAL A 44 29.54 13.48 -7.10
N GLY A 45 28.83 13.57 -5.96
CA GLY A 45 29.38 13.27 -4.63
C GLY A 45 29.26 11.82 -4.14
N THR A 46 28.34 11.00 -4.66
CA THR A 46 28.17 9.61 -4.15
C THR A 46 29.26 8.66 -4.65
N SER A 47 29.67 8.81 -5.91
CA SER A 47 30.86 8.13 -6.47
C SER A 47 32.13 8.49 -5.69
N ALA A 48 32.16 9.68 -5.09
CA ALA A 48 33.31 10.21 -4.35
C ALA A 48 33.53 9.60 -2.98
N ALA A 49 32.47 9.46 -2.18
CA ALA A 49 32.56 8.85 -0.86
C ALA A 49 32.87 7.34 -0.96
N GLN A 50 32.31 6.67 -1.98
CA GLN A 50 32.55 5.24 -2.23
C GLN A 50 33.95 4.97 -2.77
N ALA A 51 34.46 5.75 -3.74
CA ALA A 51 35.82 5.58 -4.26
C ALA A 51 36.88 5.78 -3.18
N PHE A 52 36.70 6.76 -2.27
CA PHE A 52 37.62 6.99 -1.17
C PHE A 52 37.55 5.90 -0.08
N CYS A 53 36.36 5.34 0.19
CA CYS A 53 36.21 4.17 1.07
C CYS A 53 36.87 2.92 0.48
N VAL A 54 36.75 2.68 -0.84
CA VAL A 54 37.43 1.57 -1.53
C VAL A 54 38.95 1.76 -1.46
N ASP A 55 39.49 2.95 -1.70
CA ASP A 55 40.93 3.22 -1.59
C ASP A 55 41.47 3.11 -0.15
N CYS A 56 40.70 3.52 0.86
CA CYS A 56 41.04 3.31 2.27
C CYS A 56 40.95 1.83 2.67
N CYS A 57 39.98 1.08 2.13
CA CYS A 57 39.86 -0.37 2.28
C CYS A 57 41.04 -1.10 1.62
N VAL A 58 41.51 -0.68 0.43
CA VAL A 58 42.70 -1.26 -0.22
C VAL A 58 43.96 -1.03 0.60
N ARG A 59 44.09 0.12 1.28
CA ARG A 59 45.23 0.39 2.20
C ARG A 59 45.16 -0.43 3.50
N LYS A 60 43.97 -0.76 4.01
CA LYS A 60 43.79 -1.65 5.17
C LYS A 60 43.81 -3.14 4.83
N SER A 61 43.41 -3.53 3.61
CA SER A 61 43.33 -4.93 3.13
C SER A 61 44.69 -5.60 2.88
N LYS A 62 45.81 -4.87 3.05
CA LYS A 62 47.12 -5.52 3.26
C LYS A 62 47.25 -6.22 4.63
N LYS A 63 46.25 -6.16 5.51
CA LYS A 63 46.13 -6.99 6.72
C LYS A 63 44.67 -7.38 6.98
N GLY A 64 44.31 -8.60 6.63
CA GLY A 64 43.16 -9.31 7.19
C GLY A 64 41.95 -9.43 6.25
N ALA A 65 41.52 -10.67 6.07
CA ALA A 65 40.55 -11.14 5.10
C ALA A 65 39.10 -10.65 5.30
N GLY A 66 38.42 -10.44 4.17
CA GLY A 66 37.05 -10.82 3.85
C GLY A 66 35.92 -10.41 4.80
N LYS A 67 35.13 -9.40 4.38
CA LYS A 67 33.67 -9.35 4.58
C LYS A 67 33.07 -8.27 3.68
N ASN A 68 32.13 -8.69 2.83
CA ASN A 68 31.29 -7.81 2.02
C ASN A 68 30.29 -7.08 2.92
N VAL A 69 30.18 -5.76 2.73
CA VAL A 69 29.13 -4.92 3.33
C VAL A 69 28.56 -4.06 2.20
N ASP A 70 27.31 -4.34 1.86
CA ASP A 70 26.46 -3.58 0.93
C ASP A 70 25.94 -2.30 1.62
N MET A 71 26.02 -1.13 0.96
CA MET A 71 25.18 0.06 1.20
C MET A 71 25.43 1.15 0.13
N ALA A 72 24.37 1.67 -0.50
CA ALA A 72 24.33 3.06 -0.98
C ALA A 72 22.95 3.56 -1.41
N ASP A 73 22.40 4.50 -0.64
CA ASP A 73 21.33 5.44 -0.95
C ASP A 73 21.58 6.36 -2.16
N ARG A 74 20.65 6.35 -3.14
CA ARG A 74 20.39 7.39 -4.14
C ARG A 74 18.88 7.45 -4.36
N GLU A 75 18.28 8.63 -4.26
CA GLU A 75 17.00 8.90 -4.92
C GLU A 75 16.89 10.35 -5.43
N LYS A 76 16.26 10.39 -6.61
CA LYS A 76 15.26 11.34 -7.14
C LYS A 76 15.68 12.78 -7.43
N GLY A 77 15.70 13.09 -8.73
CA GLY A 77 15.70 14.46 -9.22
C GLY A 77 16.22 14.67 -10.65
N THR A 78 15.96 13.76 -11.61
CA THR A 78 16.38 13.97 -13.02
C THR A 78 15.43 13.40 -14.08
N ASP A 79 14.17 13.11 -13.76
CA ASP A 79 13.24 12.54 -14.76
C ASP A 79 12.91 13.52 -15.90
N HIS A 80 12.97 14.83 -15.63
CA HIS A 80 12.46 15.82 -16.58
C HIS A 80 13.45 16.24 -17.68
N LEU A 81 14.76 16.10 -17.45
CA LEU A 81 15.80 16.61 -18.35
C LEU A 81 16.08 15.67 -19.52
N ILE A 82 15.82 14.36 -19.34
CA ILE A 82 15.90 13.37 -20.42
C ILE A 82 14.66 13.49 -21.31
N LEU A 83 13.45 13.54 -20.73
CA LEU A 83 12.20 13.65 -21.51
C LEU A 83 12.06 14.95 -22.31
N THR A 84 12.52 16.10 -21.78
CA THR A 84 12.49 17.38 -22.51
C THR A 84 13.57 17.49 -23.60
N MET A 85 14.65 16.71 -23.52
CA MET A 85 15.64 16.59 -24.61
C MET A 85 15.17 15.70 -25.78
N TYR A 86 14.06 14.97 -25.61
CA TYR A 86 13.52 14.00 -26.58
C TYR A 86 12.09 14.31 -27.06
N ASP A 87 11.58 15.53 -26.79
CA ASP A 87 10.29 16.08 -27.26
C ASP A 87 9.12 15.07 -27.32
N VAL A 88 8.87 14.38 -26.20
CA VAL A 88 7.71 13.49 -26.08
C VAL A 88 6.54 14.28 -25.49
N LYS A 89 5.64 14.74 -26.37
CA LYS A 89 4.24 15.08 -26.03
C LYS A 89 3.30 14.02 -26.58
N GLU A 90 2.15 13.85 -25.94
CA GLU A 90 1.17 12.80 -26.28
C GLU A 90 0.52 12.97 -27.66
N GLU A 91 0.71 14.13 -28.32
CA GLU A 91 0.16 14.45 -29.63
C GLU A 91 1.22 15.24 -30.42
N ASP A 92 1.88 14.61 -31.41
CA ASP A 92 2.16 15.20 -32.73
C ASP A 92 3.05 14.30 -33.63
N TYR A 93 2.66 14.31 -34.90
CA TYR A 93 3.13 13.56 -36.06
C TYR A 93 4.16 14.40 -36.84
N GLU A 94 5.14 13.75 -37.48
CA GLU A 94 6.07 14.29 -38.51
C GLU A 94 7.11 15.38 -38.11
N GLY A 95 8.38 15.04 -38.35
CA GLY A 95 9.30 15.96 -39.04
C GLY A 95 10.34 16.72 -38.22
N VAL A 96 11.60 16.37 -38.50
CA VAL A 96 12.80 17.22 -38.57
C VAL A 96 13.71 17.32 -37.33
N VAL A 97 14.94 16.90 -37.60
CA VAL A 97 16.20 16.94 -36.87
C VAL A 97 16.63 18.38 -36.54
N ASP A 98 17.20 18.61 -35.34
CA ASP A 98 18.44 19.39 -35.27
C ASP A 98 19.36 19.11 -34.09
N GLN A 99 20.65 19.17 -34.39
CA GLN A 99 21.82 18.86 -33.59
C GLN A 99 22.19 20.02 -32.65
N SER A 100 22.59 19.74 -31.41
CA SER A 100 23.89 20.23 -30.91
C SER A 100 24.23 19.72 -29.50
N ARG A 101 25.51 19.35 -29.37
CA ARG A 101 26.33 19.11 -28.15
C ARG A 101 26.74 17.65 -27.90
N LEU A 102 27.49 17.12 -28.87
CA LEU A 102 28.64 16.28 -28.54
C LEU A 102 29.71 17.14 -27.86
N SER A 103 30.17 16.71 -26.69
CA SER A 103 31.55 16.92 -26.28
C SER A 103 32.08 15.61 -25.74
N THR A 104 32.91 15.00 -26.57
CA THR A 104 33.82 13.89 -26.30
C THR A 104 34.82 14.32 -25.24
N THR A 105 34.90 13.61 -24.11
CA THR A 105 36.15 13.47 -23.36
C THR A 105 36.04 12.26 -22.44
N LYS A 106 36.99 11.34 -22.65
CA LYS A 106 37.16 10.07 -21.96
C LYS A 106 37.38 10.26 -20.46
N GLU A 107 36.88 9.28 -19.73
CA GLU A 107 36.90 9.09 -18.28
C GLU A 107 38.30 9.17 -17.66
N THR A 108 38.60 10.23 -16.90
CA THR A 108 39.56 10.27 -15.77
C THR A 108 39.22 11.39 -14.77
N SER A 109 37.93 11.63 -14.48
CA SER A 109 37.46 12.77 -13.66
C SER A 109 37.00 12.38 -12.24
N SER A 110 37.55 11.32 -11.65
CA SER A 110 36.98 10.70 -10.43
C SER A 110 37.72 10.97 -9.12
N LEU A 111 38.62 11.96 -9.00
CA LEU A 111 39.27 12.28 -7.70
C LEU A 111 39.39 13.80 -7.44
N GLN A 112 39.61 14.61 -8.47
CA GLN A 112 39.80 16.07 -8.29
C GLN A 112 38.51 16.86 -8.03
N THR A 113 37.36 16.34 -8.48
CA THR A 113 36.01 16.87 -8.23
C THR A 113 35.48 16.52 -6.83
N GLN A 114 36.17 15.63 -6.13
CA GLN A 114 35.65 14.93 -4.94
C GLN A 114 36.14 15.52 -3.60
N LEU A 115 37.34 16.11 -3.57
CA LEU A 115 37.91 16.72 -2.37
C LEU A 115 37.12 17.92 -1.78
N PRO A 116 36.53 18.82 -2.60
CA PRO A 116 35.74 19.95 -2.09
C PRO A 116 34.56 19.55 -1.17
N VAL A 117 33.80 18.51 -1.55
CA VAL A 117 32.65 18.02 -0.79
C VAL A 117 33.09 17.45 0.56
N LEU A 118 34.21 16.73 0.59
CA LEU A 118 34.75 16.15 1.81
C LEU A 118 35.22 17.22 2.81
N GLU A 119 35.84 18.30 2.33
CA GLU A 119 36.25 19.42 3.19
C GLU A 119 35.05 20.17 3.75
N LEU A 120 33.97 20.34 2.96
CA LEU A 120 32.70 20.90 3.43
C LEU A 120 32.07 20.02 4.52
N LEU A 121 32.00 18.70 4.32
CA LEU A 121 31.46 17.75 5.31
C LEU A 121 32.27 17.79 6.62
N LYS A 122 33.60 17.82 6.54
CA LYS A 122 34.47 17.96 7.72
C LYS A 122 34.22 19.27 8.47
N ASP A 123 34.01 20.38 7.78
CA ASP A 123 33.72 21.67 8.42
C ASP A 123 32.43 21.59 9.24
N PHE A 124 31.35 21.07 8.65
CA PHE A 124 30.08 20.88 9.32
C PHE A 124 30.17 19.91 10.49
N MET A 125 30.79 18.74 10.29
CA MET A 125 30.97 17.70 11.32
C MET A 125 31.97 18.08 12.42
N SER A 126 32.51 19.30 12.39
CA SER A 126 33.32 19.87 13.49
C SER A 126 32.88 21.28 13.91
N GLY A 127 31.72 21.76 13.43
CA GLY A 127 31.15 23.05 13.81
C GLY A 127 32.03 24.26 13.45
N LYS A 128 32.75 24.19 12.33
CA LYS A 128 33.74 25.19 11.92
C LYS A 128 33.12 26.38 11.16
N THR A 129 33.96 27.13 10.45
CA THR A 129 33.64 28.46 9.91
C THR A 129 32.46 28.44 8.94
N VAL A 130 32.38 27.47 8.01
CA VAL A 130 31.30 27.46 7.01
C VAL A 130 29.97 27.12 7.67
N PHE A 131 29.93 26.14 8.55
CA PHE A 131 28.76 25.85 9.37
C PHE A 131 28.30 27.08 10.16
N ARG A 132 29.21 27.73 10.90
CA ARG A 132 28.86 28.93 11.69
C ARG A 132 28.34 30.07 10.83
N ASN A 133 28.94 30.27 9.67
CA ASN A 133 28.53 31.30 8.73
C ASN A 133 27.15 30.99 8.13
N ILE A 134 26.89 29.74 7.72
CA ILE A 134 25.57 29.29 7.27
C ILE A 134 24.53 29.45 8.37
N MET A 135 24.84 29.05 9.61
CA MET A 135 23.95 29.25 10.74
C MET A 135 23.73 30.74 11.03
N SER A 136 24.70 31.62 10.79
CA SER A 136 24.49 33.07 10.93
C SER A 136 23.51 33.67 9.90
N ILE A 137 23.32 33.01 8.76
CA ILE A 137 22.29 33.36 7.77
C ILE A 137 20.91 32.88 8.24
N LEU A 138 20.85 31.73 8.92
CA LEU A 138 19.60 31.04 9.27
C LEU A 138 19.05 31.39 10.66
N LEU A 139 19.91 31.70 11.62
CA LEU A 139 19.55 32.03 13.00
C LEU A 139 18.69 33.30 13.17
N PRO A 140 18.74 34.33 12.30
CA PRO A 140 17.78 35.43 12.34
C PRO A 140 16.31 34.97 12.24
N GLY A 141 16.08 33.76 11.70
CA GLY A 141 14.78 33.12 11.68
C GLY A 141 13.84 33.63 10.58
N VAL A 142 12.68 32.98 10.50
CA VAL A 142 11.72 33.17 9.40
C VAL A 142 11.08 34.57 9.38
N ASN A 143 10.87 35.20 10.54
CA ASN A 143 10.27 36.54 10.60
C ASN A 143 11.22 37.60 10.00
N SER A 144 12.52 37.53 10.30
CA SER A 144 13.51 38.48 9.77
C SER A 144 13.58 38.42 8.26
N ILE A 145 13.58 37.21 7.67
CA ILE A 145 13.61 37.09 6.21
C ILE A 145 12.30 37.57 5.58
N ILE A 146 11.13 37.35 6.18
CA ILE A 146 9.85 37.87 5.68
C ILE A 146 9.86 39.40 5.64
N ASP A 147 10.33 40.03 6.73
CA ASP A 147 10.45 41.48 6.84
C ASP A 147 11.46 42.04 5.82
N GLU A 148 12.64 41.42 5.69
CA GLU A 148 13.67 41.85 4.74
C GLU A 148 13.25 41.62 3.29
N ARG A 149 12.56 40.51 3.00
CA ARG A 149 12.02 40.19 1.66
C ARG A 149 10.99 41.21 1.20
N SER A 150 10.25 41.77 2.15
CA SER A 150 9.17 42.75 1.90
C SER A 150 9.67 44.20 1.90
N SER A 151 10.68 44.52 2.70
CA SER A 151 11.14 45.91 2.93
C SER A 151 12.44 46.29 2.19
N GLN A 152 13.25 45.32 1.77
CA GLN A 152 14.60 45.56 1.24
C GLN A 152 14.77 45.05 -0.19
N ILE A 153 15.53 45.80 -1.01
CA ILE A 153 15.86 45.43 -2.39
C ILE A 153 16.70 44.15 -2.45
N TYR A 154 17.61 43.98 -1.48
CA TYR A 154 18.46 42.79 -1.41
C TYR A 154 17.73 41.55 -0.87
N GLY A 155 16.48 41.67 -0.42
CA GLY A 155 15.73 40.59 0.20
C GLY A 155 15.59 39.34 -0.68
N GLN A 156 15.46 39.50 -2.00
CA GLN A 156 15.43 38.38 -2.95
C GLN A 156 16.76 37.60 -3.02
N TYR A 157 17.90 38.28 -2.85
CA TYR A 157 19.21 37.64 -2.79
C TYR A 157 19.43 36.91 -1.46
N LEU A 158 18.95 37.48 -0.35
CA LEU A 158 18.95 36.83 0.95
C LEU A 158 18.06 35.58 0.94
N GLU A 159 16.85 35.65 0.38
CA GLU A 159 15.96 34.49 0.20
C GLU A 159 16.65 33.33 -0.51
N ASN A 160 17.34 33.62 -1.62
CA ASN A 160 18.13 32.60 -2.32
C ASN A 160 19.31 32.08 -1.48
N ALA A 161 19.95 32.92 -0.66
CA ALA A 161 21.01 32.48 0.25
C ALA A 161 20.47 31.56 1.37
N VAL A 162 19.29 31.85 1.93
CA VAL A 162 18.59 31.01 2.91
C VAL A 162 18.22 29.66 2.29
N GLN A 163 17.62 29.67 1.09
CA GLN A 163 17.25 28.44 0.39
C GLN A 163 18.47 27.52 0.18
N LEU A 164 19.56 28.04 -0.39
CA LEU A 164 20.78 27.26 -0.63
C LEU A 164 21.42 26.78 0.68
N SER A 165 21.34 27.58 1.75
CA SER A 165 21.87 27.22 3.06
C SER A 165 21.12 26.01 3.65
N LEU A 166 19.79 25.99 3.58
CA LEU A 166 18.98 24.86 4.03
C LEU A 166 19.22 23.61 3.17
N GLU A 167 19.33 23.77 1.85
CA GLU A 167 19.66 22.66 0.93
C GLU A 167 21.04 22.04 1.23
N ILE A 168 22.05 22.87 1.57
CA ILE A 168 23.37 22.38 1.99
C ILE A 168 23.26 21.62 3.32
N ILE A 169 22.47 22.10 4.29
CA ILE A 169 22.25 21.38 5.55
C ILE A 169 21.65 20.00 5.30
N ILE A 170 20.64 19.89 4.43
CA ILE A 170 20.04 18.60 4.06
C ILE A 170 21.10 17.68 3.44
N LEU A 171 21.86 18.19 2.47
CA LEU A 171 22.92 17.42 1.82
C LEU A 171 23.98 16.92 2.82
N VAL A 172 24.36 17.73 3.81
CA VAL A 172 25.28 17.32 4.87
C VAL A 172 24.65 16.24 5.74
N LEU A 173 23.41 16.46 6.22
CA LEU A 173 22.68 15.49 7.02
C LEU A 173 22.60 14.15 6.26
N GLU A 174 22.21 14.11 5.00
CA GLU A 174 22.10 12.87 4.24
C GLU A 174 23.41 12.07 4.11
N LYS A 175 24.58 12.72 4.22
CA LYS A 175 25.89 12.11 3.95
C LYS A 175 26.76 11.89 5.19
N ASP A 176 26.55 12.63 6.27
CA ASP A 176 27.44 12.63 7.44
C ASP A 176 27.53 11.26 8.14
N LEU A 177 26.42 10.53 8.28
CA LEU A 177 26.37 9.25 8.99
C LEU A 177 27.27 8.20 8.33
N LEU A 178 27.26 8.13 7.00
CA LEU A 178 28.09 7.20 6.21
C LEU A 178 29.59 7.40 6.45
N LEU A 179 30.01 8.63 6.78
CA LEU A 179 31.41 8.99 6.99
C LEU A 179 31.79 9.02 8.48
N SER A 180 30.81 9.22 9.36
CA SER A 180 31.03 9.41 10.80
C SER A 180 31.76 8.24 11.44
N ASP A 181 31.45 7.00 11.05
CA ASP A 181 32.11 5.80 11.60
C ASP A 181 33.60 5.74 11.28
N TYR A 182 34.03 6.31 10.15
CA TYR A 182 35.43 6.35 9.75
C TYR A 182 36.22 7.52 10.36
N TRP A 183 35.52 8.60 10.72
CA TRP A 183 36.12 9.88 11.10
C TRP A 183 36.05 10.17 12.60
N ARG A 184 35.42 9.28 13.38
CA ARG A 184 35.50 9.31 14.84
C ARG A 184 36.94 9.11 15.33
N PRO A 185 37.33 9.76 16.45
CA PRO A 185 36.50 10.62 17.31
C PRO A 185 36.49 12.11 16.91
N LEU A 186 37.23 12.50 15.86
CA LEU A 186 37.48 13.92 15.54
C LEU A 186 36.26 14.64 14.95
N TYR A 187 35.35 13.90 14.33
CA TYR A 187 34.16 14.44 13.66
C TYR A 187 32.91 13.78 14.21
N GLN A 188 31.88 14.60 14.43
CA GLN A 188 30.58 14.16 14.92
C GLN A 188 29.51 14.39 13.84
N PRO A 189 28.51 13.51 13.74
CA PRO A 189 27.30 13.78 12.96
C PRO A 189 26.68 15.15 13.27
N LEU A 190 26.09 15.80 12.27
CA LEU A 190 25.60 17.17 12.37
C LEU A 190 24.44 17.32 13.36
N ASP A 191 23.59 16.29 13.49
CA ASP A 191 22.52 16.24 14.50
C ASP A 191 23.07 16.37 15.94
N ILE A 192 24.22 15.75 16.23
CA ILE A 192 24.90 15.92 17.52
C ILE A 192 25.37 17.35 17.69
N ILE A 193 25.95 17.96 16.66
CA ILE A 193 26.44 19.35 16.72
C ILE A 193 25.29 20.32 16.96
N LEU A 194 24.20 20.18 16.22
CA LEU A 194 22.97 20.97 16.39
C LEU A 194 22.34 20.78 17.78
N SER A 195 22.43 19.59 18.37
CA SER A 195 21.87 19.32 19.69
C SER A 195 22.51 20.12 20.84
N HIS A 196 23.69 20.72 20.62
CA HIS A 196 24.35 21.57 21.63
C HIS A 196 23.61 22.91 21.84
N ASP A 197 22.87 23.38 20.84
CA ASP A 197 22.12 24.64 20.90
C ASP A 197 20.73 24.43 20.27
N HIS A 198 19.74 24.20 21.12
CA HIS A 198 18.38 23.90 20.65
C HIS A 198 17.76 25.02 19.82
N ASN A 199 18.22 26.28 19.96
CA ASN A 199 17.72 27.39 19.15
C ASN A 199 18.08 27.23 17.67
N GLN A 200 19.20 26.58 17.36
CA GLN A 200 19.58 26.26 15.99
C GLN A 200 18.59 25.29 15.36
N ILE A 201 18.17 24.27 16.11
CA ILE A 201 17.15 23.32 15.65
C ILE A 201 15.83 24.05 15.42
N VAL A 202 15.36 24.83 16.40
CA VAL A 202 14.10 25.58 16.29
C VAL A 202 14.10 26.51 15.08
N ALA A 203 15.17 27.29 14.88
CA ALA A 203 15.27 28.20 13.74
C ALA A 203 15.16 27.49 12.38
N LEU A 204 15.78 26.31 12.25
CA LEU A 204 15.68 25.50 11.03
C LEU A 204 14.25 25.02 10.76
N LEU A 205 13.51 24.66 11.82
CA LEU A 205 12.15 24.12 11.73
C LEU A 205 11.10 25.21 11.47
N GLU A 206 11.28 26.41 12.01
CA GLU A 206 10.34 27.54 11.84
C GLU A 206 10.25 28.06 10.40
N TYR A 207 11.24 27.76 9.54
CA TYR A 207 11.19 28.11 8.12
C TYR A 207 10.04 27.44 7.35
N VAL A 208 9.31 26.51 7.97
CA VAL A 208 8.04 25.99 7.43
C VAL A 208 7.00 27.09 7.22
N ARG A 209 7.07 28.19 7.99
CA ARG A 209 6.18 29.37 7.85
C ARG A 209 6.45 30.21 6.59
N TYR A 210 7.56 29.98 5.89
CA TYR A 210 7.96 30.85 4.78
C TYR A 210 7.18 30.56 3.49
N ASP A 211 6.11 31.30 3.23
CA ASP A 211 5.17 31.07 2.14
C ASP A 211 5.66 31.55 0.75
N PHE A 212 6.50 32.58 0.68
CA PHE A 212 6.97 33.16 -0.60
C PHE A 212 7.71 32.17 -1.52
N GLN A 213 8.40 31.16 -0.95
CA GLN A 213 9.18 30.18 -1.71
C GLN A 213 8.94 28.76 -1.16
N PRO A 214 8.20 27.89 -1.89
CA PRO A 214 7.90 26.52 -1.46
C PRO A 214 9.13 25.69 -1.09
N LYS A 215 10.25 25.89 -1.79
CA LYS A 215 11.51 25.16 -1.55
C LYS A 215 12.09 25.37 -0.16
N VAL A 216 11.86 26.54 0.45
CA VAL A 216 12.30 26.84 1.82
C VAL A 216 11.48 26.01 2.81
N GLN A 217 10.16 25.95 2.65
CA GLN A 217 9.28 25.10 3.47
C GLN A 217 9.63 23.63 3.31
N GLN A 218 9.80 23.16 2.06
CA GLN A 218 10.23 21.79 1.77
C GLN A 218 11.52 21.44 2.49
N SER A 219 12.49 22.36 2.48
CA SER A 219 13.77 22.13 3.12
C SER A 219 13.63 22.03 4.64
N SER A 220 12.83 22.90 5.26
CA SER A 220 12.54 22.82 6.70
C SER A 220 11.88 21.48 7.07
N ILE A 221 10.85 21.06 6.33
CA ILE A 221 10.12 19.80 6.59
C ILE A 221 11.04 18.59 6.41
N LYS A 222 11.92 18.60 5.39
CA LYS A 222 12.94 17.55 5.20
C LYS A 222 13.94 17.50 6.35
N ILE A 223 14.40 18.65 6.83
CA ILE A 223 15.26 18.72 8.03
C ILE A 223 14.53 18.12 9.23
N MET A 224 13.25 18.45 9.45
CA MET A 224 12.43 17.84 10.51
C MET A 224 12.38 16.32 10.42
N SER A 225 12.12 15.78 9.22
CA SER A 225 12.08 14.34 8.97
C SER A 225 13.42 13.66 9.25
N ILE A 226 14.53 14.25 8.80
CA ILE A 226 15.85 13.68 9.06
C ILE A 226 16.19 13.75 10.55
N LEU A 227 15.94 14.87 11.23
CA LEU A 227 16.22 15.02 12.65
C LEU A 227 15.36 14.10 13.50
N SER A 228 14.06 14.00 13.22
CA SER A 228 13.17 13.07 13.92
C SER A 228 13.59 11.61 13.69
N SER A 229 14.22 11.34 12.54
CA SER A 229 14.73 10.01 12.26
C SER A 229 15.94 9.59 13.09
N ARG A 230 16.76 10.56 13.49
CA ARG A 230 18.05 10.37 14.17
C ARG A 230 17.97 10.61 15.67
N MET A 231 17.13 11.54 16.09
CA MET A 231 17.09 12.07 17.46
C MET A 231 15.84 11.57 18.19
N VAL A 232 15.98 10.51 19.00
CA VAL A 232 14.88 9.96 19.82
C VAL A 232 14.32 11.00 20.80
N GLY A 233 15.16 11.91 21.30
CA GLY A 233 14.78 12.94 22.28
C GLY A 233 14.29 14.27 21.70
N LEU A 234 14.02 14.35 20.38
CA LEU A 234 13.75 15.63 19.71
C LEU A 234 12.55 16.37 20.31
N VAL A 235 11.45 15.68 20.61
CA VAL A 235 10.26 16.30 21.21
C VAL A 235 10.59 16.94 22.55
N GLN A 236 11.36 16.26 23.40
CA GLN A 236 11.76 16.81 24.70
C GLN A 236 12.66 18.04 24.55
N LEU A 237 13.48 18.11 23.49
CA LEU A 237 14.26 19.32 23.19
C LEU A 237 13.34 20.49 22.80
N LEU A 238 12.34 20.24 21.95
CA LEU A 238 11.39 21.25 21.50
C LEU A 238 10.47 21.76 22.62
N LEU A 239 10.10 20.89 23.56
CA LEU A 239 9.37 21.28 24.76
C LEU A 239 10.23 22.18 25.66
N LYS A 240 11.52 21.85 25.84
CA LYS A 240 12.45 22.67 26.63
C LYS A 240 12.71 24.05 26.04
N SER A 241 12.67 24.17 24.72
CA SER A 241 12.84 25.46 24.03
C SER A 241 11.56 26.30 23.95
N ASN A 242 10.43 25.83 24.51
CA ASN A 242 9.11 26.48 24.42
C ASN A 242 8.63 26.73 22.97
N ALA A 243 9.15 25.97 22.00
CA ALA A 243 8.80 26.11 20.58
C ALA A 243 7.69 25.15 20.13
N SER A 244 7.19 24.28 21.01
CA SER A 244 6.20 23.26 20.67
C SER A 244 4.90 23.84 20.12
N ASN A 245 4.30 24.81 20.80
CA ASN A 245 3.01 25.38 20.39
C ASN A 245 3.11 26.14 19.07
N SER A 246 4.16 26.93 18.87
CA SER A 246 4.39 27.62 17.60
C SER A 246 4.57 26.62 16.47
N LEU A 247 5.41 25.60 16.64
CA LEU A 247 5.62 24.59 15.60
C LEU A 247 4.35 23.79 15.26
N ILE A 248 3.48 23.49 16.24
CA ILE A 248 2.19 22.83 15.97
C ILE A 248 1.33 23.70 15.04
N GLU A 249 1.23 25.00 15.33
CA GLU A 249 0.43 25.94 14.54
C GLU A 249 1.07 26.22 13.18
N ASP A 250 2.40 26.34 13.12
CA ASP A 250 3.17 26.61 11.90
C ASP A 250 3.02 25.50 10.86
N TYR A 251 3.13 24.23 11.29
CA TYR A 251 2.94 23.07 10.39
C TYR A 251 1.47 22.90 9.99
N ALA A 252 0.52 23.21 10.89
CA ALA A 252 -0.90 23.19 10.57
C ALA A 252 -1.26 24.26 9.52
N ALA A 253 -0.75 25.48 9.67
CA ALA A 253 -0.96 26.59 8.74
C ALA A 253 -0.34 26.31 7.38
N CYS A 254 0.87 25.72 7.34
CA CYS A 254 1.49 25.29 6.09
C CYS A 254 0.63 24.26 5.35
N LEU A 255 0.08 23.27 6.07
CA LEU A 255 -0.80 22.26 5.48
C LEU A 255 -2.13 22.85 5.00
N GLU A 256 -2.73 23.77 5.77
CA GLU A 256 -3.99 24.43 5.44
C GLU A 256 -3.84 25.29 4.18
N ALA A 257 -2.83 26.15 4.12
CA ALA A 257 -2.54 27.00 2.96
C ALA A 257 -2.37 26.17 1.67
N ARG A 258 -1.61 25.07 1.74
CA ARG A 258 -1.42 24.15 0.60
C ARG A 258 -2.70 23.49 0.14
N SER A 259 -3.62 23.22 1.05
CA SER A 259 -4.93 22.65 0.69
C SER A 259 -5.82 23.65 -0.07
N GLU A 260 -5.69 24.95 0.20
CA GLU A 260 -6.49 26.01 -0.44
C GLU A 260 -5.97 26.39 -1.83
N GLU A 261 -4.67 26.28 -2.07
CA GLU A 261 -3.99 26.61 -3.34
C GLU A 261 -4.39 25.74 -4.55
N SER A 262 -5.30 24.77 -4.37
CA SER A 262 -5.96 23.97 -5.43
C SER A 262 -5.04 23.51 -6.58
N GLN A 263 -4.30 22.42 -6.35
CA GLN A 263 -3.44 21.81 -7.37
C GLN A 263 -4.27 20.92 -8.31
N ASN A 264 -4.41 21.31 -9.59
CA ASN A 264 -4.89 20.41 -10.65
C ASN A 264 -3.76 19.42 -11.00
N VAL A 265 -4.01 18.12 -10.82
CA VAL A 265 -3.02 17.05 -11.05
C VAL A 265 -2.51 17.02 -12.51
N GLU A 266 -3.31 17.53 -13.47
CA GLU A 266 -2.98 17.51 -14.90
C GLU A 266 -1.74 18.34 -15.29
N ASN A 267 -1.32 19.34 -14.50
CA ASN A 267 -0.22 20.25 -14.89
C ASN A 267 1.13 20.03 -14.19
N ASN A 268 1.23 19.12 -13.21
CA ASN A 268 2.41 19.01 -12.33
C ASN A 268 2.95 17.58 -12.14
N ASN A 269 2.80 16.69 -13.15
CA ASN A 269 3.25 15.29 -13.09
C ASN A 269 4.73 15.05 -12.73
N ASN A 270 5.57 16.09 -12.61
CA ASN A 270 6.98 15.96 -12.28
C ASN A 270 7.44 16.69 -11.00
N ASN A 271 6.53 17.35 -10.25
CA ASN A 271 6.86 18.06 -9.00
C ASN A 271 6.08 17.61 -7.76
N ASN A 272 5.15 16.66 -7.89
CA ASN A 272 4.27 16.24 -6.78
C ASN A 272 5.02 15.61 -5.58
N ASN A 273 6.22 15.05 -5.78
CA ASN A 273 7.01 14.45 -4.68
C ASN A 273 7.66 15.46 -3.72
N ASN A 274 7.44 16.76 -3.96
CA ASN A 274 7.99 17.82 -3.13
C ASN A 274 6.90 18.80 -2.67
N ASP A 275 5.61 18.47 -2.77
CA ASP A 275 4.58 19.34 -2.20
C ASP A 275 4.74 19.41 -0.66
N PRO A 276 4.81 20.61 -0.04
CA PRO A 276 4.98 20.73 1.41
C PRO A 276 3.88 20.02 2.21
N GLY A 277 2.62 20.03 1.74
CA GLY A 277 1.52 19.35 2.42
C GLY A 277 1.71 17.82 2.41
N ILE A 278 2.13 17.26 1.28
CA ILE A 278 2.47 15.84 1.16
C ILE A 278 3.66 15.47 2.05
N LEU A 279 4.72 16.30 2.07
CA LEU A 279 5.88 16.08 2.94
C LEU A 279 5.52 16.12 4.42
N ILE A 280 4.55 16.96 4.84
CA ILE A 280 4.04 16.98 6.21
C ILE A 280 3.29 15.68 6.53
N LEU A 281 2.43 15.19 5.63
CA LEU A 281 1.73 13.92 5.86
C LEU A 281 2.69 12.74 5.92
N GLN A 282 3.70 12.68 5.05
CA GLN A 282 4.76 11.67 5.09
C GLN A 282 5.57 11.75 6.39
N LEU A 283 5.95 12.96 6.83
CA LEU A 283 6.60 13.18 8.12
C LEU A 283 5.78 12.56 9.27
N LEU A 284 4.47 12.79 9.29
CA LEU A 284 3.58 12.25 10.32
C LEU A 284 3.50 10.72 10.24
N ILE A 285 3.36 10.13 9.06
CA ILE A 285 3.28 8.67 8.87
C ILE A 285 4.59 8.00 9.31
N ASP A 286 5.74 8.52 8.87
CA ASP A 286 7.07 7.95 9.15
C ASP A 286 7.47 8.01 10.64
N ASN A 287 6.76 8.80 11.45
CA ASN A 287 7.04 8.99 12.86
C ASN A 287 6.12 8.19 13.80
N ILE A 288 4.99 7.62 13.34
CA ILE A 288 4.04 6.89 14.20
C ILE A 288 4.73 5.76 14.97
N SER A 289 5.47 4.90 14.26
CA SER A 289 6.12 3.71 14.83
C SER A 289 7.38 4.01 15.65
N ARG A 290 7.78 5.28 15.75
CA ARG A 290 8.97 5.69 16.50
C ARG A 290 8.68 5.78 18.01
N PRO A 291 9.70 5.66 18.87
CA PRO A 291 9.50 5.72 20.32
C PRO A 291 8.71 6.96 20.77
N ALA A 292 7.69 6.76 21.60
CA ALA A 292 6.86 7.85 22.12
C ALA A 292 7.57 8.63 23.26
N PRO A 293 7.34 9.94 23.39
CA PRO A 293 6.63 10.82 22.46
C PRO A 293 7.49 11.15 21.22
N ASN A 294 6.86 11.23 20.05
CA ASN A 294 7.50 11.48 18.76
C ASN A 294 6.86 12.70 18.08
N ILE A 295 7.37 13.09 16.90
CA ILE A 295 6.90 14.28 16.18
C ILE A 295 5.41 14.17 15.81
N THR A 296 4.91 12.98 15.49
CA THR A 296 3.50 12.76 15.19
C THR A 296 2.62 13.07 16.39
N HIS A 297 3.01 12.59 17.57
CA HIS A 297 2.32 12.91 18.82
C HIS A 297 2.30 14.43 19.08
N LEU A 298 3.41 15.13 18.83
CA LEU A 298 3.50 16.58 19.00
C LEU A 298 2.57 17.34 18.02
N LEU A 299 2.74 17.14 16.71
CA LEU A 299 2.06 17.93 15.67
C LEU A 299 0.55 17.63 15.56
N LEU A 300 0.13 16.42 15.92
CA LEU A 300 -1.29 16.05 16.04
C LEU A 300 -1.89 16.42 17.40
N ARG A 301 -1.08 16.99 18.30
CA ARG A 301 -1.49 17.48 19.62
C ARG A 301 -2.05 16.38 20.53
N PHE A 302 -1.36 15.25 20.57
CA PHE A 302 -1.54 14.27 21.64
C PHE A 302 -1.07 14.85 22.98
N ASP A 303 -1.62 14.33 24.08
CA ASP A 303 -1.15 14.71 25.40
C ASP A 303 0.25 14.15 25.62
N LEU A 304 1.21 15.03 25.90
CA LEU A 304 2.61 14.69 26.12
C LEU A 304 2.96 14.63 27.62
N ASP A 305 2.06 15.08 28.50
CA ASP A 305 2.22 15.04 29.96
C ASP A 305 1.71 13.71 30.53
N THR A 306 0.76 13.06 29.85
CA THR A 306 0.24 11.73 30.19
C THR A 306 0.61 10.69 29.14
N PRO A 307 0.46 9.37 29.42
CA PRO A 307 0.67 8.35 28.40
C PRO A 307 -0.23 8.59 27.19
N VAL A 308 0.34 8.50 25.99
CA VAL A 308 -0.33 8.84 24.72
C VAL A 308 -1.68 8.12 24.58
N GLU A 309 -1.79 6.89 25.07
CA GLU A 309 -2.99 6.05 24.99
C GLU A 309 -4.19 6.63 25.75
N ARG A 310 -3.95 7.56 26.70
CA ARG A 310 -4.97 8.21 27.51
C ARG A 310 -5.36 9.59 26.98
N THR A 311 -4.80 10.01 25.86
CA THR A 311 -5.11 11.28 25.21
C THR A 311 -6.59 11.35 24.84
N VAL A 312 -7.22 12.50 25.09
CA VAL A 312 -8.53 12.83 24.53
C VAL A 312 -8.35 13.88 23.43
N LEU A 313 -8.44 13.44 22.17
CA LEU A 313 -8.24 14.34 21.02
C LEU A 313 -9.42 15.31 20.88
N GLN A 314 -9.09 16.60 20.73
CA GLN A 314 -10.06 17.70 20.68
C GLN A 314 -9.80 18.69 19.53
N PRO A 315 -9.77 18.23 18.26
CA PRO A 315 -9.41 19.08 17.12
C PRO A 315 -10.43 20.20 16.82
N LYS A 316 -11.59 20.24 17.48
CA LYS A 316 -12.53 21.38 17.39
C LYS A 316 -12.08 22.60 18.18
N PHE A 317 -11.32 22.40 19.26
CA PHE A 317 -10.90 23.48 20.16
C PHE A 317 -9.47 23.93 19.90
N TYR A 318 -8.68 23.08 19.25
CA TYR A 318 -7.26 23.27 19.12
C TYR A 318 -6.82 23.22 17.66
N TYR A 319 -6.21 24.30 17.21
CA TYR A 319 -5.53 24.35 15.92
C TYR A 319 -4.31 23.42 15.95
N SER A 320 -4.21 22.53 14.96
CA SER A 320 -3.20 21.47 14.84
C SER A 320 -3.31 20.80 13.47
N CYS A 321 -2.30 20.00 13.09
CA CYS A 321 -2.37 19.19 11.88
C CYS A 321 -3.57 18.23 11.91
N MET A 322 -3.96 17.69 13.07
CA MET A 322 -5.14 16.82 13.19
C MET A 322 -6.43 17.54 12.76
N LYS A 323 -6.63 18.79 13.22
CA LYS A 323 -7.78 19.61 12.81
C LYS A 323 -7.80 19.82 11.29
N VAL A 324 -6.68 20.28 10.74
CA VAL A 324 -6.56 20.61 9.32
C VAL A 324 -6.79 19.37 8.45
N ILE A 325 -6.25 18.21 8.84
CA ILE A 325 -6.45 16.95 8.11
C ILE A 325 -7.92 16.53 8.10
N LEU A 326 -8.63 16.65 9.23
CA LEU A 326 -10.07 16.37 9.28
C LEU A 326 -10.87 17.37 8.42
N ASP A 327 -10.49 18.65 8.43
CA ASP A 327 -11.14 19.69 7.61
C ASP A 327 -10.89 19.47 6.09
N ILE A 328 -9.68 19.01 5.71
CA ILE A 328 -9.34 18.60 4.34
C ILE A 328 -10.22 17.43 3.90
N LEU A 329 -10.31 16.37 4.71
CA LEU A 329 -11.13 15.20 4.40
C LEU A 329 -12.64 15.51 4.41
N GLU A 330 -13.07 16.51 5.19
CA GLU A 330 -14.45 16.99 5.17
C GLU A 330 -14.84 17.69 3.85
N LYS A 331 -13.89 18.33 3.16
CA LYS A 331 -14.09 19.12 1.93
C LYS A 331 -13.98 18.32 0.62
N LEU A 332 -14.28 17.02 0.61
CA LEU A 332 -14.21 16.11 -0.58
C LEU A 332 -15.15 16.44 -1.77
N SER A 333 -15.71 17.64 -1.82
CA SER A 333 -16.59 18.13 -2.91
C SER A 333 -15.97 18.09 -4.31
N LYS A 334 -14.64 17.96 -4.43
CA LYS A 334 -13.89 17.75 -5.69
C LYS A 334 -12.67 16.83 -5.46
N PRO A 335 -12.81 15.49 -5.48
CA PRO A 335 -11.71 14.57 -5.18
C PRO A 335 -10.54 14.65 -6.18
N ASP A 336 -10.76 15.26 -7.33
CA ASP A 336 -9.74 15.49 -8.38
C ASP A 336 -8.72 16.58 -7.99
N VAL A 337 -9.09 17.49 -7.09
CA VAL A 337 -8.20 18.51 -6.54
C VAL A 337 -7.66 17.97 -5.22
N ASN A 338 -6.35 18.04 -4.99
CA ASN A 338 -5.69 17.54 -3.77
C ASN A 338 -5.80 16.02 -3.53
N ALA A 339 -5.96 15.21 -4.57
CA ALA A 339 -6.14 13.76 -4.46
C ALA A 339 -5.10 13.07 -3.56
N LEU A 340 -3.82 13.45 -3.66
CA LEU A 340 -2.76 12.91 -2.82
C LEU A 340 -2.88 13.32 -1.34
N LEU A 341 -3.31 14.56 -1.04
CA LEU A 341 -3.54 14.99 0.35
C LEU A 341 -4.68 14.18 0.97
N HIS A 342 -5.75 13.91 0.21
CA HIS A 342 -6.83 13.04 0.67
C HIS A 342 -6.32 11.60 0.90
N GLU A 343 -5.55 11.06 -0.05
CA GLU A 343 -4.97 9.70 0.02
C GLU A 343 -4.11 9.52 1.28
N PHE A 344 -3.11 10.38 1.48
CA PHE A 344 -2.22 10.31 2.64
C PHE A 344 -2.92 10.73 3.93
N GLY A 345 -3.96 11.56 3.88
CA GLY A 345 -4.81 11.87 5.03
C GLY A 345 -5.55 10.64 5.55
N PHE A 346 -6.19 9.86 4.65
CA PHE A 346 -6.80 8.58 5.04
C PHE A 346 -5.77 7.55 5.48
N GLN A 347 -4.60 7.49 4.83
CA GLN A 347 -3.50 6.63 5.25
C GLN A 347 -3.07 6.94 6.68
N LEU A 348 -2.81 8.22 6.99
CA LEU A 348 -2.38 8.63 8.33
C LEU A 348 -3.40 8.22 9.40
N LEU A 349 -4.69 8.48 9.17
CA LEU A 349 -5.74 8.08 10.10
C LEU A 349 -5.77 6.56 10.28
N TYR A 350 -5.62 5.78 9.20
CA TYR A 350 -5.54 4.32 9.32
C TYR A 350 -4.32 3.87 10.15
N GLU A 351 -3.14 4.41 9.87
CA GLU A 351 -1.90 4.04 10.57
C GLU A 351 -1.97 4.39 12.07
N LEU A 352 -2.60 5.51 12.43
CA LEU A 352 -2.87 5.85 13.83
C LEU A 352 -3.84 4.86 14.50
N CYS A 353 -4.85 4.39 13.77
CA CYS A 353 -5.85 3.44 14.29
C CYS A 353 -5.30 2.03 14.51
N ILE A 354 -4.18 1.65 13.87
CA ILE A 354 -3.55 0.32 14.07
C ILE A 354 -2.38 0.37 15.05
N ASP A 355 -1.83 1.55 15.33
CA ASP A 355 -0.70 1.70 16.24
C ASP A 355 -1.09 1.45 17.70
N ALA A 356 -0.15 0.86 18.45
CA ALA A 356 -0.42 0.38 19.81
C ALA A 356 -0.75 1.52 20.79
N PHE A 357 -0.25 2.73 20.54
CA PHE A 357 -0.40 3.85 21.45
C PHE A 357 -1.47 4.85 21.01
N THR A 358 -1.60 5.08 19.71
CA THR A 358 -2.49 6.11 19.16
C THR A 358 -3.88 5.59 18.76
N SER A 359 -4.07 4.26 18.72
CA SER A 359 -5.33 3.65 18.28
C SER A 359 -6.54 4.07 19.10
N VAL A 360 -6.51 3.92 20.43
CA VAL A 360 -7.66 4.23 21.29
C VAL A 360 -8.12 5.69 21.16
N PRO A 361 -7.25 6.71 21.35
CA PRO A 361 -7.65 8.11 21.17
C PRO A 361 -8.20 8.44 19.78
N THR A 362 -7.61 7.85 18.74
CA THR A 362 -7.99 8.12 17.35
C THR A 362 -9.32 7.46 17.00
N MET A 363 -9.54 6.21 17.41
CA MET A 363 -10.80 5.50 17.20
C MET A 363 -11.95 6.19 17.95
N ASP A 364 -11.74 6.61 19.21
CA ASP A 364 -12.74 7.36 19.99
C ASP A 364 -13.15 8.67 19.31
N LEU A 365 -12.19 9.36 18.68
CA LEU A 365 -12.42 10.59 17.92
C LEU A 365 -13.29 10.32 16.67
N LEU A 366 -12.93 9.31 15.87
CA LEU A 366 -13.61 9.00 14.60
C LEU A 366 -15.01 8.41 14.81
N SER A 367 -15.21 7.60 15.85
CA SER A 367 -16.51 7.00 16.20
C SER A 367 -17.47 7.98 16.87
N ASN A 368 -17.01 9.19 17.20
CA ASN A 368 -17.86 10.19 17.81
C ASN A 368 -18.95 10.66 16.82
N LYS A 369 -20.21 10.62 17.29
CA LYS A 369 -21.40 10.99 16.51
C LYS A 369 -21.35 12.38 15.89
N LYS A 370 -20.54 13.29 16.44
CA LYS A 370 -20.37 14.64 15.90
C LYS A 370 -19.59 14.66 14.58
N TYR A 371 -18.74 13.68 14.32
CA TYR A 371 -17.95 13.60 13.09
C TYR A 371 -18.61 12.68 12.05
N ARG A 372 -19.30 11.61 12.48
CA ARG A 372 -19.85 10.56 11.60
C ARG A 372 -18.87 10.15 10.49
N PHE A 373 -17.58 10.07 10.84
CA PHE A 373 -16.49 10.07 9.88
C PHE A 373 -16.62 8.90 8.89
N PHE A 374 -16.78 7.68 9.40
CA PHE A 374 -16.81 6.46 8.59
C PHE A 374 -17.83 6.47 7.45
N VAL A 375 -19.10 6.78 7.75
CA VAL A 375 -20.22 6.63 6.81
C VAL A 375 -20.28 7.79 5.83
N LYS A 376 -20.01 9.03 6.29
CA LYS A 376 -20.02 10.23 5.45
C LYS A 376 -19.12 10.08 4.22
N HIS A 377 -17.92 9.52 4.41
CA HIS A 377 -16.94 9.36 3.34
C HIS A 377 -17.26 8.17 2.43
N LEU A 378 -17.90 7.12 2.97
CA LEU A 378 -18.37 5.98 2.18
C LEU A 378 -19.39 6.42 1.11
N ASP A 379 -20.28 7.35 1.46
CA ASP A 379 -21.26 7.90 0.52
C ASP A 379 -20.64 8.85 -0.50
N ALA A 380 -19.69 9.68 -0.08
CA ALA A 380 -19.07 10.68 -0.94
C ALA A 380 -18.08 10.07 -1.96
N ILE A 381 -17.13 9.26 -1.48
CA ILE A 381 -16.05 8.72 -2.32
C ILE A 381 -16.09 7.20 -2.46
N GLY A 382 -16.85 6.48 -1.65
CA GLY A 382 -16.84 5.02 -1.68
C GLY A 382 -17.42 4.43 -2.96
N ILE A 383 -18.55 4.94 -3.44
CA ILE A 383 -19.25 4.43 -4.64
C ILE A 383 -19.20 5.37 -5.85
N ALA A 384 -18.51 6.51 -5.75
CA ALA A 384 -18.35 7.43 -6.88
C ALA A 384 -17.63 6.72 -8.06
N PRO A 385 -17.91 7.07 -9.33
CA PRO A 385 -17.21 6.49 -10.47
C PRO A 385 -15.72 6.85 -10.45
N LEU A 386 -14.86 5.95 -10.94
CA LEU A 386 -13.43 6.23 -11.04
C LEU A 386 -13.12 7.21 -12.19
N PRO A 387 -12.08 8.04 -12.05
CA PRO A 387 -11.56 8.85 -13.15
C PRO A 387 -11.21 8.02 -14.39
N LYS A 388 -11.36 8.64 -15.57
CA LYS A 388 -11.07 8.02 -16.87
C LYS A 388 -9.59 7.67 -17.00
N ARG A 389 -9.29 6.49 -17.54
CA ARG A 389 -7.92 5.96 -17.69
C ARG A 389 -7.01 6.81 -18.58
N ASN A 390 -7.52 7.33 -19.69
CA ASN A 390 -6.66 7.92 -20.73
C ASN A 390 -6.03 9.25 -20.32
N ASN A 391 -6.76 10.09 -19.57
CA ASN A 391 -6.30 11.45 -19.26
C ASN A 391 -5.93 11.62 -17.78
N ASN A 392 -6.45 10.78 -16.88
CA ASN A 392 -6.39 11.00 -15.43
C ASN A 392 -5.97 9.75 -14.64
N GLN A 393 -4.97 9.02 -15.15
CA GLN A 393 -4.45 7.82 -14.49
C GLN A 393 -3.89 8.06 -13.08
N PRO A 394 -3.10 9.12 -12.79
CA PRO A 394 -2.61 9.38 -11.42
C PRO A 394 -3.75 9.65 -10.42
N LEU A 395 -4.78 10.38 -10.85
CA LEU A 395 -6.00 10.62 -10.06
C LEU A 395 -6.77 9.33 -9.80
N ARG A 396 -6.87 8.48 -10.82
CA ARG A 396 -7.50 7.16 -10.69
C ARG A 396 -6.78 6.28 -9.67
N ILE A 397 -5.45 6.23 -9.73
CA ILE A 397 -4.61 5.51 -8.76
C ILE A 397 -4.88 6.04 -7.35
N SER A 398 -4.81 7.36 -7.17
CA SER A 398 -5.04 7.99 -5.87
C SER A 398 -6.44 7.73 -5.32
N SER A 399 -7.48 7.82 -6.18
CA SER A 399 -8.86 7.51 -5.80
C SER A 399 -9.05 6.06 -5.33
N LEU A 400 -8.35 5.11 -5.95
CA LEU A 400 -8.35 3.71 -5.51
C LEU A 400 -7.68 3.55 -4.13
N HIS A 401 -6.56 4.23 -3.89
CA HIS A 401 -5.90 4.21 -2.57
C HIS A 401 -6.74 4.89 -1.48
N GLN A 402 -7.40 6.02 -1.77
CA GLN A 402 -8.31 6.68 -0.83
C GLN A 402 -9.41 5.73 -0.35
N ARG A 403 -10.06 5.02 -1.28
CA ARG A 403 -11.10 4.04 -0.95
C ARG A 403 -10.54 2.86 -0.18
N ALA A 404 -9.35 2.39 -0.55
CA ALA A 404 -8.68 1.29 0.16
C ALA A 404 -8.41 1.67 1.63
N TRP A 405 -7.87 2.87 1.89
CA TRP A 405 -7.62 3.34 3.24
C TRP A 405 -8.92 3.57 4.03
N LEU A 406 -9.96 4.12 3.40
CA LEU A 406 -11.27 4.25 4.01
C LEU A 406 -11.84 2.89 4.41
N LEU A 407 -11.86 1.90 3.51
CA LEU A 407 -12.35 0.55 3.79
C LEU A 407 -11.56 -0.13 4.90
N LYS A 408 -10.23 0.05 4.92
CA LYS A 408 -9.39 -0.43 6.02
C LYS A 408 -9.76 0.21 7.36
N LEU A 409 -10.03 1.51 7.40
CA LEU A 409 -10.54 2.20 8.60
C LEU A 409 -11.87 1.60 9.07
N LEU A 410 -12.81 1.33 8.15
CA LEU A 410 -14.06 0.64 8.49
C LEU A 410 -13.79 -0.74 9.08
N ALA A 411 -12.87 -1.51 8.49
CA ALA A 411 -12.51 -2.83 8.96
C ALA A 411 -11.88 -2.80 10.37
N VAL A 412 -11.07 -1.79 10.69
CA VAL A 412 -10.50 -1.60 12.04
C VAL A 412 -11.61 -1.34 13.06
N GLU A 413 -12.56 -0.44 12.77
CA GLU A 413 -13.69 -0.19 13.68
C GLU A 413 -14.55 -1.44 13.88
N LEU A 414 -14.87 -2.14 12.80
CA LEU A 414 -15.62 -3.40 12.88
C LEU A 414 -14.88 -4.50 13.64
N HIS A 415 -13.54 -4.49 13.64
CA HIS A 415 -12.74 -5.48 14.34
C HIS A 415 -12.52 -5.15 15.82
N ALA A 416 -12.05 -3.93 16.10
CA ALA A 416 -11.54 -3.50 17.39
C ALA A 416 -12.54 -2.68 18.21
N GLY A 417 -13.61 -2.17 17.59
CA GLY A 417 -14.62 -1.36 18.26
C GLY A 417 -15.21 -2.10 19.47
N ASP A 418 -15.07 -1.50 20.65
CA ASP A 418 -15.62 -2.07 21.86
C ASP A 418 -17.15 -1.95 21.85
N VAL A 419 -17.84 -3.09 21.74
CA VAL A 419 -19.31 -3.16 21.73
C VAL A 419 -19.91 -2.62 23.02
N SER A 420 -19.14 -2.60 24.11
CA SER A 420 -19.57 -2.03 25.39
C SER A 420 -19.72 -0.51 25.31
N SER A 421 -18.93 0.16 24.46
CA SER A 421 -19.04 1.60 24.21
C SER A 421 -20.20 1.91 23.26
N SER A 422 -21.06 2.84 23.67
CA SER A 422 -22.23 3.23 22.88
C SER A 422 -21.86 3.80 21.51
N ASN A 423 -20.75 4.55 21.43
CA ASN A 423 -20.30 5.20 20.20
C ASN A 423 -19.81 4.16 19.18
N HIS A 424 -18.93 3.23 19.61
CA HIS A 424 -18.40 2.19 18.74
C HIS A 424 -19.47 1.21 18.27
N ARG A 425 -20.41 0.84 19.17
CA ARG A 425 -21.53 -0.03 18.79
C ARG A 425 -22.40 0.60 17.69
N GLU A 426 -22.71 1.88 17.82
CA GLU A 426 -23.49 2.62 16.81
C GLU A 426 -22.71 2.85 15.52
N ALA A 427 -21.42 3.18 15.61
CA ALA A 427 -20.55 3.28 14.45
C ALA A 427 -20.51 1.94 13.67
N CYS A 428 -20.28 0.81 14.35
CA CYS A 428 -20.32 -0.52 13.75
C CYS A 428 -21.67 -0.80 13.07
N GLN A 429 -22.79 -0.52 13.74
CA GLN A 429 -24.13 -0.76 13.18
C GLN A 429 -24.39 0.11 11.95
N THR A 430 -23.96 1.39 11.97
CA THR A 430 -24.14 2.32 10.85
C THR A 430 -23.23 1.97 9.67
N ILE A 431 -22.02 1.47 9.93
CA ILE A 431 -21.10 0.97 8.89
C ILE A 431 -21.74 -0.24 8.20
N LEU A 432 -22.22 -1.22 8.98
CA LEU A 432 -22.82 -2.45 8.44
C LEU A 432 -24.09 -2.17 7.65
N SER A 433 -24.98 -1.30 8.15
CA SER A 433 -26.21 -0.95 7.45
C SER A 433 -25.93 -0.23 6.13
N ASN A 434 -24.88 0.60 6.05
CA ASN A 434 -24.51 1.25 4.80
C ASN A 434 -23.81 0.32 3.82
N LEU A 435 -22.94 -0.57 4.30
CA LEU A 435 -22.19 -1.49 3.46
C LEU A 435 -23.09 -2.58 2.87
N PHE A 436 -23.93 -3.19 3.71
CA PHE A 436 -24.70 -4.38 3.35
C PHE A 436 -26.21 -4.13 3.20
N GLY A 437 -26.72 -2.99 3.65
CA GLY A 437 -28.14 -2.65 3.50
C GLY A 437 -28.55 -2.48 2.04
N GLN A 438 -29.78 -2.88 1.73
CA GLN A 438 -30.43 -2.54 0.46
C GLN A 438 -30.94 -1.11 0.63
N GLY A 439 -30.53 -0.19 -0.26
CA GLY A 439 -30.84 1.23 -0.13
C GLY A 439 -32.35 1.48 -0.02
N THR A 440 -32.87 1.63 1.20
CA THR A 440 -34.23 2.09 1.44
C THR A 440 -34.24 3.58 1.14
N THR A 441 -34.64 3.94 -0.08
CA THR A 441 -35.07 5.29 -0.38
C THR A 441 -36.28 5.62 0.49
N GLY A 442 -36.05 6.43 1.54
CA GLY A 442 -37.06 7.19 2.26
C GLY A 442 -38.03 6.37 3.12
N ILE A 443 -37.91 6.54 4.43
CA ILE A 443 -38.92 7.11 5.35
C ILE A 443 -38.35 6.87 6.76
N ASP A 444 -37.61 7.85 7.27
CA ASP A 444 -37.92 8.45 8.56
C ASP A 444 -37.10 9.72 8.73
N GLY A 445 -37.80 10.78 9.16
CA GLY A 445 -37.33 12.15 9.08
C GLY A 445 -36.20 12.47 10.06
N GLU A 446 -35.17 13.14 9.56
CA GLU A 446 -34.67 14.38 10.14
C GLU A 446 -33.79 15.09 9.10
N GLN A 447 -34.00 16.40 8.99
CA GLN A 447 -33.54 17.26 7.90
C GLN A 447 -32.01 17.32 7.78
N ALA A 448 -31.48 16.98 6.60
CA ALA A 448 -30.19 17.49 6.15
C ALA A 448 -30.34 17.97 4.70
N ILE A 449 -30.32 19.29 4.54
CA ILE A 449 -30.35 20.00 3.27
C ILE A 449 -29.05 19.69 2.53
N TYR A 450 -29.13 18.98 1.41
CA TYR A 450 -28.08 18.98 0.38
C TYR A 450 -28.61 19.75 -0.85
N PRO A 451 -27.95 20.82 -1.30
CA PRO A 451 -28.25 21.43 -2.58
C PRO A 451 -27.54 20.67 -3.71
N PHE A 452 -28.19 20.63 -4.88
CA PHE A 452 -27.68 20.19 -6.19
C PHE A 452 -27.74 18.70 -6.55
N SER A 453 -28.88 18.32 -7.13
CA SER A 453 -28.94 17.36 -8.24
C SER A 453 -29.32 18.15 -9.51
N LEU A 454 -28.39 18.29 -10.46
CA LEU A 454 -28.70 18.83 -11.78
C LEU A 454 -29.60 17.85 -12.51
N GLN A 455 -30.80 18.33 -12.85
CA GLN A 455 -31.70 17.70 -13.81
C GLN A 455 -31.01 17.64 -15.17
N ASP A 456 -30.95 16.45 -15.76
CA ASP A 456 -31.08 16.32 -17.20
C ASP A 456 -32.20 15.33 -17.50
N ASN A 457 -33.16 15.82 -18.27
CA ASN A 457 -34.47 15.24 -18.49
C ASN A 457 -34.51 14.74 -19.94
N SER A 458 -34.44 13.43 -20.16
CA SER A 458 -35.02 12.80 -21.35
C SER A 458 -35.39 11.36 -21.04
N GLY A 459 -36.69 11.09 -21.00
CA GLY A 459 -37.26 9.84 -20.52
C GLY A 459 -36.90 8.61 -21.34
N ASN A 460 -36.84 7.48 -20.64
CA ASN A 460 -37.33 6.18 -21.12
C ASN A 460 -37.34 5.16 -19.96
N GLY A 461 -38.51 4.56 -19.73
CA GLY A 461 -38.70 3.21 -19.17
C GLY A 461 -38.14 2.91 -17.79
N ASP A 462 -39.00 2.98 -16.77
CA ASP A 462 -38.82 2.37 -15.45
C ASP A 462 -38.33 0.91 -15.54
N PHE A 463 -37.02 0.70 -15.38
CA PHE A 463 -36.49 -0.50 -14.74
C PHE A 463 -36.20 -0.13 -13.29
N ARG A 464 -37.02 -0.61 -12.35
CA ARG A 464 -36.63 -0.67 -10.94
C ARG A 464 -35.41 -1.58 -10.85
N THR A 465 -34.22 -0.99 -10.95
CA THR A 465 -32.97 -1.68 -10.63
C THR A 465 -33.03 -2.03 -9.14
N VAL A 466 -32.99 -3.33 -8.83
CA VAL A 466 -32.77 -3.80 -7.46
C VAL A 466 -31.50 -3.11 -6.97
N SER A 467 -31.61 -2.25 -5.96
CA SER A 467 -30.46 -1.50 -5.45
C SER A 467 -29.45 -2.52 -4.90
N LYS A 468 -28.35 -2.72 -5.61
CA LYS A 468 -27.24 -3.55 -5.13
C LYS A 468 -26.71 -2.96 -3.83
N SER A 469 -26.20 -3.82 -2.94
CA SER A 469 -25.54 -3.35 -1.72
C SER A 469 -24.22 -2.65 -2.08
N LYS A 470 -23.85 -1.60 -1.33
CA LYS A 470 -22.65 -0.81 -1.61
C LYS A 470 -21.37 -1.66 -1.62
N VAL A 471 -21.32 -2.73 -0.82
CA VAL A 471 -20.23 -3.71 -0.83
C VAL A 471 -20.02 -4.34 -2.20
N LEU A 472 -21.09 -4.65 -2.94
CA LEU A 472 -20.96 -5.23 -4.27
C LEU A 472 -20.55 -4.16 -5.29
N ASP A 473 -21.10 -2.95 -5.19
CA ASP A 473 -20.71 -1.82 -6.05
C ASP A 473 -19.22 -1.49 -5.89
N LEU A 474 -18.70 -1.52 -4.66
CA LEU A 474 -17.27 -1.33 -4.36
C LEU A 474 -16.37 -2.35 -5.07
N LEU A 475 -16.82 -3.60 -5.21
CA LEU A 475 -16.08 -4.62 -5.95
C LEU A 475 -16.12 -4.37 -7.47
N GLU A 476 -17.27 -3.94 -7.99
CA GLU A 476 -17.43 -3.60 -9.42
C GLU A 476 -16.56 -2.41 -9.84
N ILE A 477 -16.37 -1.44 -8.95
CA ILE A 477 -15.56 -0.23 -9.20
C ILE A 477 -14.08 -0.55 -9.52
N ILE A 478 -13.50 -1.64 -9.02
CA ILE A 478 -12.07 -1.97 -9.17
C ILE A 478 -11.67 -2.11 -10.65
N GLN A 479 -12.59 -2.55 -11.53
CA GLN A 479 -12.39 -2.69 -12.98
C GLN A 479 -11.07 -3.42 -13.34
N PHE A 480 -11.00 -4.73 -13.09
CA PHE A 480 -9.78 -5.56 -13.19
C PHE A 480 -8.99 -5.47 -14.51
N ARG A 481 -9.60 -5.03 -15.62
CA ARG A 481 -8.98 -4.94 -16.93
C ARG A 481 -7.67 -4.15 -16.90
N CYS A 482 -6.56 -4.71 -17.37
CA CYS A 482 -5.28 -4.02 -17.50
C CYS A 482 -5.38 -2.86 -18.54
N PRO A 483 -4.70 -1.71 -18.33
CA PRO A 483 -4.71 -0.62 -19.30
C PRO A 483 -4.12 -1.01 -20.67
N ASP A 484 -3.04 -1.79 -20.69
CA ASP A 484 -2.42 -2.33 -21.90
C ASP A 484 -2.01 -3.82 -21.71
N PRO A 485 -2.47 -4.75 -22.57
CA PRO A 485 -2.10 -6.18 -22.51
C PRO A 485 -0.75 -6.49 -23.18
N THR A 486 -0.08 -5.51 -23.79
CA THR A 486 1.17 -5.67 -24.57
C THR A 486 2.45 -5.48 -23.74
N THR A 487 2.37 -5.53 -22.41
CA THR A 487 3.46 -5.23 -21.45
C THR A 487 4.63 -6.22 -21.44
N LYS A 488 4.59 -7.30 -22.23
CA LYS A 488 5.73 -8.24 -22.30
C LYS A 488 6.87 -7.58 -23.07
N LEU A 489 8.04 -7.46 -22.43
CA LEU A 489 9.26 -6.90 -22.99
C LEU A 489 9.58 -7.50 -24.37
N SER A 490 9.32 -8.81 -24.55
CA SER A 490 9.46 -9.58 -25.79
C SER A 490 8.72 -9.01 -27.00
N ASN A 491 7.66 -8.21 -26.79
CA ASN A 491 6.82 -7.67 -27.85
C ASN A 491 7.22 -6.24 -28.26
N THR A 492 8.21 -5.66 -27.60
CA THR A 492 8.52 -4.22 -27.68
C THR A 492 9.55 -3.89 -28.74
N THR A 493 10.57 -4.74 -28.92
CA THR A 493 11.62 -4.51 -29.91
C THR A 493 11.85 -5.75 -30.76
N ALA A 494 12.12 -5.56 -32.05
CA ALA A 494 12.47 -6.65 -32.98
C ALA A 494 13.87 -7.23 -32.71
N SER A 495 14.70 -6.53 -31.92
CA SER A 495 16.08 -6.93 -31.63
C SER A 495 16.16 -7.77 -30.36
N MET A 496 16.27 -9.09 -30.55
CA MET A 496 16.45 -10.05 -29.45
C MET A 496 17.69 -9.77 -28.59
N LYS A 497 18.73 -9.14 -29.16
CA LYS A 497 19.97 -8.75 -28.44
C LYS A 497 19.70 -7.73 -27.35
N TYR A 498 18.95 -6.66 -27.64
CA TYR A 498 18.70 -5.58 -26.69
C TYR A 498 17.61 -5.95 -25.67
N ASN A 499 16.65 -6.82 -26.03
CA ASN A 499 15.71 -7.39 -25.07
C ASN A 499 16.43 -8.22 -24.00
N LEU A 500 17.38 -9.08 -24.39
CA LEU A 500 18.17 -9.87 -23.44
C LEU A 500 19.05 -9.00 -22.54
N LEU A 501 19.63 -7.92 -23.08
CA LEU A 501 20.39 -6.94 -22.28
C LEU A 501 19.49 -6.24 -21.26
N ALA A 502 18.29 -5.83 -21.65
CA ALA A 502 17.32 -5.23 -20.74
C ALA A 502 16.88 -6.22 -19.65
N GLU A 503 16.62 -7.49 -19.99
CA GLU A 503 16.30 -8.54 -19.02
C GLU A 503 17.44 -8.80 -18.03
N ASP A 504 18.70 -8.81 -18.50
CA ASP A 504 19.88 -8.99 -17.64
C ASP A 504 20.04 -7.81 -16.66
N ILE A 505 19.89 -6.57 -17.15
CA ILE A 505 19.95 -5.36 -16.31
C ILE A 505 18.85 -5.38 -15.23
N LEU A 506 17.62 -5.72 -15.62
CA LEU A 506 16.45 -5.73 -14.73
C LEU A 506 16.44 -6.93 -13.79
N GLY A 507 16.99 -8.07 -14.20
CA GLY A 507 17.07 -9.33 -13.46
C GLY A 507 18.25 -9.44 -12.51
N ASN A 508 19.28 -8.59 -12.66
CA ASN A 508 20.46 -8.63 -11.80
C ASN A 508 20.10 -8.19 -10.36
N PRO A 509 20.24 -9.08 -9.34
CA PRO A 509 19.89 -8.77 -7.97
C PRO A 509 20.77 -7.66 -7.36
N GLY A 510 21.98 -7.43 -7.87
CA GLY A 510 22.84 -6.30 -7.49
C GLY A 510 22.29 -4.93 -7.90
N ASN A 511 21.30 -4.89 -8.82
CA ASN A 511 20.62 -3.69 -9.27
C ASN A 511 19.32 -3.38 -8.49
N SER A 512 19.03 -4.14 -7.43
CA SER A 512 17.80 -3.98 -6.61
C SER A 512 17.97 -3.14 -5.35
N GLY A 513 19.22 -2.87 -4.95
CA GLY A 513 19.53 -1.99 -3.82
C GLY A 513 19.33 -0.52 -4.18
N LYS A 514 19.45 0.35 -3.18
CA LYS A 514 19.53 1.79 -3.39
C LYS A 514 20.70 2.10 -4.38
N GLY A 515 20.48 3.01 -5.33
CA GLY A 515 21.39 3.23 -6.47
C GLY A 515 21.32 2.18 -7.58
N GLY A 516 20.32 1.29 -7.54
CA GLY A 516 20.02 0.30 -8.55
C GLY A 516 19.26 0.83 -9.76
N VAL A 517 18.68 -0.07 -10.56
CA VAL A 517 17.75 0.30 -11.66
C VAL A 517 16.33 0.51 -11.14
N TYR A 518 16.11 0.27 -9.85
CA TYR A 518 14.81 0.42 -9.21
C TYR A 518 14.84 1.47 -8.11
N TYR A 519 13.71 2.11 -7.91
CA TYR A 519 13.44 3.02 -6.81
C TYR A 519 12.07 2.67 -6.18
N TYR A 520 11.77 3.21 -4.99
CA TYR A 520 10.48 2.99 -4.35
C TYR A 520 9.62 4.24 -4.44
N SER A 521 8.39 4.12 -4.92
CA SER A 521 7.42 5.23 -4.92
C SER A 521 7.07 5.64 -3.48
N GLU A 522 6.41 6.79 -3.33
CA GLU A 522 5.89 7.23 -2.02
C GLU A 522 4.85 6.25 -1.44
N ARG A 523 4.28 5.40 -2.30
CA ARG A 523 3.34 4.32 -1.95
C ARG A 523 4.05 3.01 -1.61
N GLY A 524 5.38 2.96 -1.73
CA GLY A 524 6.19 1.77 -1.53
C GLY A 524 6.25 0.83 -2.74
N ASP A 525 5.81 1.26 -3.92
CA ASP A 525 5.88 0.45 -5.14
C ASP A 525 7.30 0.46 -5.71
N ARG A 526 7.82 -0.72 -6.07
CA ARG A 526 9.13 -0.84 -6.70
C ARG A 526 9.03 -0.55 -8.20
N LEU A 527 9.52 0.62 -8.62
CA LEU A 527 9.45 1.11 -9.99
C LEU A 527 10.83 1.16 -10.64
N ILE A 528 10.87 1.15 -11.97
CA ILE A 528 12.11 1.29 -12.75
C ILE A 528 12.52 2.77 -12.75
N ASP A 529 13.72 3.07 -12.27
CA ASP A 529 14.35 4.38 -12.42
C ASP A 529 14.80 4.53 -13.87
N LEU A 530 14.06 5.35 -14.64
CA LEU A 530 14.29 5.51 -16.07
C LEU A 530 15.65 6.15 -16.38
N ALA A 531 16.16 7.02 -15.50
CA ALA A 531 17.48 7.64 -15.67
C ALA A 531 18.60 6.61 -15.44
N SER A 532 18.53 5.88 -14.31
CA SER A 532 19.49 4.82 -14.02
C SER A 532 19.42 3.66 -15.03
N PHE A 533 18.23 3.37 -15.56
CA PHE A 533 18.02 2.37 -16.61
C PHE A 533 18.63 2.82 -17.95
N HIS A 534 18.37 4.07 -18.36
CA HIS A 534 18.99 4.70 -19.53
C HIS A 534 20.52 4.62 -19.47
N ASP A 535 21.10 5.05 -18.34
CA ASP A 535 22.55 5.14 -18.21
C ASP A 535 23.21 3.77 -18.30
N LYS A 536 22.61 2.73 -17.71
CA LYS A 536 23.12 1.35 -17.81
C LYS A 536 22.95 0.77 -19.22
N LEU A 537 21.82 1.01 -19.87
CA LEU A 537 21.61 0.59 -21.26
C LEU A 537 22.65 1.25 -22.18
N TRP A 538 22.88 2.55 -22.00
CA TRP A 538 23.85 3.32 -22.78
C TRP A 538 25.30 2.87 -22.56
N GLN A 539 25.68 2.57 -21.32
CA GLN A 539 27.01 2.05 -20.99
C GLN A 539 27.29 0.71 -21.67
N MET A 540 26.30 -0.19 -21.71
CA MET A 540 26.45 -1.53 -22.30
C MET A 540 26.38 -1.52 -23.83
N SER A 541 25.88 -0.44 -24.45
CA SER A 541 25.73 -0.32 -25.91
C SER A 541 26.89 0.34 -26.66
N ASN A 542 27.85 0.97 -25.97
CA ASN A 542 28.95 1.77 -26.55
C ASN A 542 30.09 0.95 -27.23
N LEU A 543 29.77 -0.14 -27.91
CA LEU A 543 30.74 -1.02 -28.59
C LEU A 543 30.63 -1.00 -30.13
N GLY A 544 29.89 -0.06 -30.75
CA GLY A 544 29.55 -0.07 -32.18
C GLY A 544 29.91 1.18 -33.01
N ASN A 545 29.83 1.05 -34.35
CA ASN A 545 30.10 2.10 -35.36
C ASN A 545 28.99 3.19 -35.40
N GLU A 546 29.24 4.37 -35.99
CA GLU A 546 28.30 5.52 -35.99
C GLU A 546 26.88 5.23 -36.52
N VAL A 547 26.71 4.33 -37.49
CA VAL A 547 25.38 3.94 -38.01
C VAL A 547 24.63 3.06 -37.00
N GLU A 548 25.34 2.22 -36.24
CA GLU A 548 24.75 1.39 -35.19
C GLU A 548 24.32 2.22 -33.97
N LEU A 549 24.90 3.41 -33.77
CA LEU A 549 24.55 4.30 -32.65
C LEU A 549 23.14 4.89 -32.77
N ASN A 550 22.66 5.17 -33.98
CA ASN A 550 21.30 5.67 -34.18
C ASN A 550 20.26 4.58 -33.90
N ASP A 551 20.50 3.36 -34.37
CA ASP A 551 19.63 2.19 -34.10
C ASP A 551 19.61 1.85 -32.60
N VAL A 552 20.76 1.94 -31.93
CA VAL A 552 20.88 1.80 -30.46
C VAL A 552 20.03 2.86 -29.76
N ARG A 553 20.13 4.12 -30.18
CA ARG A 553 19.38 5.23 -29.55
C ARG A 553 17.87 5.04 -29.68
N GLU A 554 17.39 4.66 -30.85
CA GLU A 554 15.96 4.37 -31.06
C GLU A 554 15.50 3.17 -30.23
N THR A 555 16.32 2.11 -30.15
CA THR A 555 16.00 0.94 -29.33
C THR A 555 15.94 1.29 -27.84
N ILE A 556 16.88 2.09 -27.33
CA ILE A 556 16.86 2.56 -25.94
C ILE A 556 15.61 3.41 -25.69
N GLN A 557 15.22 4.28 -26.63
CA GLN A 557 13.98 5.05 -26.52
C GLN A 557 12.74 4.16 -26.45
N GLN A 558 12.66 3.11 -27.28
CA GLN A 558 11.56 2.14 -27.22
C GLN A 558 11.51 1.41 -25.87
N LEU A 559 12.67 1.01 -25.32
CA LEU A 559 12.77 0.38 -24.01
C LEU A 559 12.39 1.33 -22.86
N LEU A 560 12.75 2.62 -22.94
CA LEU A 560 12.34 3.62 -21.97
C LEU A 560 10.83 3.89 -22.02
N ARG A 561 10.24 3.97 -23.23
CA ARG A 561 8.78 4.06 -23.40
C ARG A 561 8.07 2.85 -22.80
N TRP A 562 8.62 1.65 -22.98
CA TRP A 562 8.12 0.45 -22.31
C TRP A 562 8.26 0.52 -20.79
N GLY A 563 9.41 0.92 -20.27
CA GLY A 563 9.64 1.05 -18.83
C GLY A 563 8.69 2.05 -18.16
N TRP A 564 8.41 3.16 -18.83
CA TRP A 564 7.41 4.14 -18.38
C TRP A 564 5.99 3.56 -18.38
N LYS A 565 5.56 2.89 -19.45
CA LYS A 565 4.26 2.20 -19.51
C LYS A 565 4.15 1.09 -18.46
N TYR A 566 5.24 0.35 -18.24
CA TYR A 566 5.34 -0.69 -17.23
C TYR A 566 5.12 -0.11 -15.82
N ASN A 567 5.81 0.98 -15.47
CA ASN A 567 5.64 1.65 -14.18
C ASN A 567 4.18 2.11 -13.98
N LYS A 568 3.59 2.80 -14.96
CA LYS A 568 2.18 3.24 -14.90
C LYS A 568 1.20 2.08 -14.67
N ASN A 569 1.40 0.97 -15.40
CA ASN A 569 0.56 -0.22 -15.25
C ASN A 569 0.76 -0.89 -13.88
N LEU A 570 1.99 -0.92 -13.37
CA LEU A 570 2.31 -1.49 -12.06
C LEU A 570 1.62 -0.68 -10.94
N GLU A 571 1.69 0.65 -10.98
CA GLU A 571 1.03 1.50 -9.97
C GLU A 571 -0.50 1.35 -9.99
N GLU A 572 -1.14 1.31 -11.18
CA GLU A 572 -2.58 1.06 -11.25
C GLU A 572 -2.93 -0.34 -10.72
N GLN A 573 -2.17 -1.38 -11.07
CA GLN A 573 -2.39 -2.72 -10.53
C GLN A 573 -2.18 -2.80 -9.01
N ALA A 574 -1.19 -2.09 -8.47
CA ALA A 574 -0.93 -2.00 -7.04
C ALA A 574 -2.11 -1.34 -6.31
N SER A 575 -2.65 -0.25 -6.86
CA SER A 575 -3.82 0.43 -6.30
C SER A 575 -5.10 -0.42 -6.34
N GLN A 576 -5.32 -1.16 -7.44
CA GLN A 576 -6.42 -2.12 -7.57
C GLN A 576 -6.28 -3.26 -6.55
N LEU A 577 -5.06 -3.79 -6.38
CA LEU A 577 -4.77 -4.84 -5.40
C LEU A 577 -5.00 -4.33 -3.97
N HIS A 578 -4.58 -3.10 -3.67
CA HIS A 578 -4.78 -2.48 -2.36
C HIS A 578 -6.27 -2.30 -2.05
N MET A 579 -7.05 -1.77 -3.00
CA MET A 579 -8.51 -1.64 -2.88
C MET A 579 -9.19 -2.99 -2.68
N LEU A 580 -8.82 -4.01 -3.46
CA LEU A 580 -9.37 -5.36 -3.33
C LEU A 580 -9.04 -5.98 -1.97
N THR A 581 -7.82 -5.75 -1.47
CA THR A 581 -7.40 -6.22 -0.14
C THR A 581 -8.26 -5.58 0.95
N ALA A 582 -8.46 -4.27 0.88
CA ALA A 582 -9.27 -3.54 1.84
C ALA A 582 -10.74 -3.95 1.82
N TRP A 583 -11.31 -4.15 0.63
CA TRP A 583 -12.64 -4.71 0.44
C TRP A 583 -12.76 -6.10 1.07
N SER A 584 -11.80 -6.99 0.79
CA SER A 584 -11.75 -8.34 1.34
C SER A 584 -11.72 -8.32 2.88
N GLN A 585 -10.88 -7.47 3.47
CA GLN A 585 -10.77 -7.32 4.93
C GLN A 585 -12.08 -6.82 5.56
N SER A 586 -12.73 -5.82 4.93
CA SER A 586 -13.99 -5.26 5.42
C SER A 586 -15.10 -6.30 5.45
N VAL A 587 -15.21 -7.08 4.38
CA VAL A 587 -16.20 -8.16 4.26
C VAL A 587 -15.94 -9.27 5.28
N GLU A 588 -14.69 -9.70 5.43
CA GLU A 588 -14.36 -10.82 6.31
C GLU A 588 -14.47 -10.47 7.80
N VAL A 589 -14.04 -9.26 8.20
CA VAL A 589 -14.25 -8.80 9.58
C VAL A 589 -15.74 -8.71 9.88
N SER A 590 -16.55 -8.21 8.93
CA SER A 590 -18.01 -8.18 9.07
C SER A 590 -18.58 -9.59 9.27
N ALA A 591 -18.24 -10.53 8.39
CA ALA A 591 -18.73 -11.91 8.46
C ALA A 591 -18.23 -12.71 9.67
N SER A 592 -17.02 -12.42 10.16
CA SER A 592 -16.40 -13.18 11.26
C SER A 592 -16.76 -12.63 12.65
N ARG A 593 -16.86 -11.30 12.80
CA ARG A 593 -17.04 -10.64 14.10
C ARG A 593 -18.41 -10.01 14.29
N ARG A 594 -19.07 -9.60 13.21
CA ARG A 594 -20.27 -8.73 13.28
C ARG A 594 -21.49 -9.29 12.54
N LEU A 595 -21.42 -10.51 12.04
CA LEU A 595 -22.50 -11.13 11.25
C LEU A 595 -23.85 -11.14 11.99
N VAL A 596 -23.82 -11.27 13.32
CA VAL A 596 -25.04 -11.26 14.15
C VAL A 596 -25.82 -9.94 14.05
N MET A 597 -25.13 -8.83 13.76
CA MET A 597 -25.73 -7.49 13.60
C MET A 597 -26.34 -7.27 12.22
N LEU A 598 -26.19 -8.20 11.28
CA LEU A 598 -26.75 -8.13 9.94
C LEU A 598 -28.09 -8.87 9.86
N GLU A 599 -29.04 -8.27 9.15
CA GLU A 599 -30.27 -8.91 8.68
C GLU A 599 -29.98 -9.74 7.42
N ASP A 600 -30.81 -10.75 7.10
CA ASP A 600 -30.68 -11.58 5.87
C ASP A 600 -29.27 -12.15 5.58
N ARG A 601 -28.59 -12.58 6.63
CA ARG A 601 -27.21 -13.11 6.63
C ARG A 601 -26.92 -14.09 5.49
N SER A 602 -27.75 -15.12 5.30
CA SER A 602 -27.53 -16.14 4.26
C SER A 602 -27.54 -15.56 2.85
N GLU A 603 -28.41 -14.59 2.57
CA GLU A 603 -28.51 -13.94 1.26
C GLU A 603 -27.30 -13.03 1.01
N ILE A 604 -26.90 -12.23 2.02
CA ILE A 604 -25.71 -11.39 1.95
C ILE A 604 -24.46 -12.24 1.68
N LEU A 605 -24.27 -13.33 2.45
CA LEU A 605 -23.13 -14.23 2.28
C LEU A 605 -23.12 -14.90 0.90
N PHE A 606 -24.30 -15.27 0.37
CA PHE A 606 -24.43 -15.79 -0.99
C PHE A 606 -24.02 -14.75 -2.04
N GLN A 607 -24.56 -13.53 -1.98
CA GLN A 607 -24.26 -12.48 -2.97
C GLN A 607 -22.77 -12.12 -3.00
N ILE A 608 -22.13 -12.03 -1.82
CA ILE A 608 -20.69 -11.78 -1.70
C ILE A 608 -19.87 -12.91 -2.29
N LEU A 609 -20.23 -14.17 -1.98
CA LEU A 609 -19.56 -15.34 -2.52
C LEU A 609 -19.70 -15.42 -4.05
N ASP A 610 -20.91 -15.16 -4.55
CA ASP A 610 -21.24 -15.14 -5.96
C ASP A 610 -20.41 -14.11 -6.73
N ALA A 611 -20.33 -12.89 -6.20
CA ALA A 611 -19.53 -11.81 -6.77
C ALA A 611 -18.02 -12.08 -6.70
N SER A 612 -17.54 -12.63 -5.59
CA SER A 612 -16.13 -12.99 -5.40
C SER A 612 -15.67 -14.07 -6.39
N LEU A 613 -16.50 -15.10 -6.60
CA LEU A 613 -16.22 -16.18 -7.54
C LEU A 613 -16.28 -15.67 -8.99
N SER A 614 -17.27 -14.84 -9.32
CA SER A 614 -17.33 -14.16 -10.63
C SER A 614 -16.07 -13.35 -10.91
N ALA A 615 -15.63 -12.53 -9.94
CA ALA A 615 -14.43 -11.71 -10.07
C ALA A 615 -13.17 -12.58 -10.21
N SER A 616 -13.04 -13.64 -9.40
CA SER A 616 -11.88 -14.54 -9.46
C SER A 616 -11.81 -15.38 -10.75
N ALA A 617 -12.94 -15.65 -11.40
CA ALA A 617 -13.00 -16.38 -12.66
C ALA A 617 -12.77 -15.48 -13.90
N SER A 618 -12.82 -14.16 -13.72
CA SER A 618 -12.64 -13.20 -14.83
C SER A 618 -11.23 -13.29 -15.43
N PRO A 619 -11.09 -13.28 -16.77
CA PRO A 619 -9.78 -13.28 -17.43
C PRO A 619 -8.99 -12.00 -17.17
N ASP A 620 -9.67 -10.91 -16.84
CA ASP A 620 -9.06 -9.62 -16.50
C ASP A 620 -8.48 -9.61 -15.07
N CYS A 621 -8.88 -10.56 -14.21
CA CYS A 621 -8.40 -10.62 -12.83
C CYS A 621 -6.99 -11.22 -12.78
N SER A 622 -6.01 -10.43 -12.35
CA SER A 622 -4.63 -10.91 -12.18
C SER A 622 -4.55 -12.07 -11.17
N LEU A 623 -3.55 -12.95 -11.33
CA LEU A 623 -3.33 -14.06 -10.40
C LEU A 623 -3.24 -13.63 -8.93
N LYS A 624 -2.61 -12.48 -8.65
CA LYS A 624 -2.51 -11.91 -7.30
C LYS A 624 -3.87 -11.50 -6.74
N MET A 625 -4.71 -10.87 -7.55
CA MET A 625 -6.06 -10.43 -7.14
C MET A 625 -6.99 -11.61 -6.93
N ALA A 626 -7.00 -12.58 -7.85
CA ALA A 626 -7.76 -13.81 -7.72
C ALA A 626 -7.36 -14.61 -6.47
N PHE A 627 -6.08 -14.53 -6.09
CA PHE A 627 -5.58 -15.15 -4.87
C PHE A 627 -6.14 -14.54 -3.58
N ILE A 628 -6.36 -13.22 -3.53
CA ILE A 628 -7.00 -12.52 -2.41
C ILE A 628 -8.46 -12.95 -2.27
N LEU A 629 -9.21 -12.94 -3.38
CA LEU A 629 -10.61 -13.36 -3.41
C LEU A 629 -10.82 -14.81 -2.93
N SER A 630 -9.79 -15.65 -3.07
CA SER A 630 -9.83 -17.08 -2.79
C SER A 630 -9.10 -17.49 -1.50
N GLN A 631 -8.66 -16.60 -0.60
CA GLN A 631 -7.74 -16.95 0.50
C GLN A 631 -8.35 -17.88 1.59
N SER A 632 -7.74 -18.08 2.77
CA SER A 632 -8.34 -18.76 3.93
C SER A 632 -7.70 -18.25 5.23
N LEU A 633 -8.52 -18.05 6.29
CA LEU A 633 -8.04 -18.02 7.68
C LEU A 633 -8.42 -19.35 8.34
N SER A 634 -7.43 -20.10 8.81
CA SER A 634 -7.68 -21.19 9.77
C SER A 634 -7.93 -20.58 11.16
N ALA A 635 -9.15 -20.69 11.67
CA ALA A 635 -9.60 -20.10 12.94
C ALA A 635 -8.90 -20.62 14.22
N GLN A 636 -7.98 -21.58 14.15
CA GLN A 636 -7.40 -22.24 15.34
C GLN A 636 -6.18 -21.54 15.98
N ARG A 637 -5.76 -20.35 15.52
CA ARG A 637 -4.60 -19.62 16.13
C ARG A 637 -4.92 -18.24 16.69
N ALA A 638 -6.20 -17.89 16.84
CA ALA A 638 -6.61 -16.62 17.45
C ALA A 638 -6.55 -16.62 19.00
N ALA A 639 -6.35 -17.77 19.66
CA ALA A 639 -6.37 -17.87 21.13
C ALA A 639 -5.01 -17.67 21.83
N SER A 640 -3.92 -17.48 21.08
CA SER A 640 -2.60 -17.21 21.68
C SER A 640 -1.88 -16.12 20.89
N TRP A 641 -2.30 -14.88 21.08
CA TRP A 641 -1.48 -13.71 20.74
C TRP A 641 -0.36 -13.60 21.79
N PRO A 642 0.93 -13.74 21.42
CA PRO A 642 2.00 -13.37 22.34
C PRO A 642 1.99 -11.84 22.48
N LYS A 643 1.72 -11.36 23.70
CA LYS A 643 2.05 -9.98 24.08
C LYS A 643 3.57 -9.84 23.93
N ALA A 644 4.01 -8.90 23.10
CA ALA A 644 5.40 -8.62 22.69
C ALA A 644 5.89 -9.42 21.46
N VAL A 645 5.64 -8.89 20.26
CA VAL A 645 6.48 -9.13 19.08
C VAL A 645 6.71 -7.80 18.38
N THR A 646 7.98 -7.49 18.14
CA THR A 646 8.49 -6.23 17.57
C THR A 646 8.19 -6.09 16.08
N GLY A 647 7.56 -4.98 15.70
CA GLY A 647 7.81 -4.09 14.55
C GLY A 647 7.77 -4.62 13.10
N SER A 648 8.24 -5.82 12.79
CA SER A 648 8.44 -6.25 11.39
C SER A 648 7.65 -7.50 10.98
N GLN A 649 6.88 -8.10 11.88
CA GLN A 649 6.10 -9.31 11.57
C GLN A 649 4.57 -9.13 11.66
N GLN A 650 4.04 -8.01 12.17
CA GLN A 650 2.59 -7.81 12.25
C GLN A 650 1.92 -7.65 10.87
N SER A 651 2.62 -7.09 9.87
CA SER A 651 2.12 -6.98 8.50
C SER A 651 1.88 -8.34 7.82
N GLU A 652 2.52 -9.42 8.29
CA GLU A 652 2.41 -10.75 7.69
C GLU A 652 1.25 -11.59 8.28
N TYR A 653 0.65 -11.15 9.39
CA TYR A 653 -0.42 -11.88 10.08
C TYR A 653 -1.85 -11.38 9.77
N LEU A 654 -2.01 -10.13 9.31
CA LEU A 654 -3.26 -9.64 8.69
C LEU A 654 -3.41 -10.06 7.21
N GLN A 655 -2.40 -10.72 6.65
CA GLN A 655 -2.31 -11.10 5.23
C GLN A 655 -2.92 -12.47 4.91
N ARG A 656 -3.77 -13.01 5.79
CA ARG A 656 -4.25 -14.41 5.76
C ARG A 656 -5.78 -14.53 5.85
N LEU A 657 -6.48 -13.76 5.04
CA LEU A 657 -7.91 -13.49 5.20
C LEU A 657 -8.64 -13.79 3.87
N SER A 658 -9.67 -14.67 3.89
CA SER A 658 -10.54 -15.02 2.75
C SER A 658 -11.94 -14.46 2.86
N VAL A 659 -12.48 -14.00 1.74
CA VAL A 659 -13.92 -13.79 1.61
C VAL A 659 -14.64 -15.10 1.31
N ALA A 660 -14.31 -15.78 0.20
CA ALA A 660 -15.12 -16.89 -0.31
C ALA A 660 -15.21 -18.08 0.68
N LEU A 661 -14.10 -18.46 1.33
CA LEU A 661 -14.11 -19.56 2.29
C LEU A 661 -14.79 -19.16 3.60
N THR A 662 -14.60 -17.92 4.07
CA THR A 662 -15.27 -17.41 5.27
C THR A 662 -16.78 -17.33 5.06
N CYS A 663 -17.24 -16.87 3.89
CA CYS A 663 -18.66 -16.87 3.54
C CYS A 663 -19.23 -18.30 3.53
N MET A 664 -18.54 -19.26 2.90
CA MET A 664 -19.00 -20.65 2.91
C MET A 664 -18.99 -21.29 4.29
N ALA A 665 -17.98 -21.00 5.12
CA ALA A 665 -17.94 -21.46 6.51
C ALA A 665 -19.09 -20.86 7.31
N LYS A 666 -19.36 -19.56 7.16
CA LYS A 666 -20.47 -18.89 7.86
C LYS A 666 -21.85 -19.32 7.37
N LEU A 667 -21.99 -19.62 6.08
CA LEU A 667 -23.21 -20.24 5.55
C LEU A 667 -23.45 -21.62 6.17
N ARG A 668 -22.40 -22.38 6.47
CA ARG A 668 -22.51 -23.65 7.19
C ARG A 668 -22.87 -23.44 8.67
N ASP A 669 -22.25 -22.48 9.34
CA ASP A 669 -22.58 -22.14 10.74
C ASP A 669 -24.05 -21.69 10.86
N GLU A 670 -24.50 -20.82 9.96
CA GLU A 670 -25.87 -20.26 9.96
C GLU A 670 -26.97 -21.30 9.70
N ARG A 671 -26.64 -22.47 9.11
CA ARG A 671 -27.61 -23.58 8.96
C ARG A 671 -28.16 -24.07 10.31
N PHE A 672 -27.40 -23.88 11.38
CA PHE A 672 -27.70 -24.41 12.71
C PHE A 672 -27.95 -23.31 13.76
N MET A 673 -28.02 -22.04 13.33
CA MET A 673 -28.25 -20.90 14.23
C MET A 673 -29.74 -20.66 14.47
N PHE A 674 -30.09 -20.45 15.75
CA PHE A 674 -31.46 -20.24 16.21
C PHE A 674 -32.08 -18.93 15.67
N PRO A 675 -33.33 -18.93 15.16
CA PRO A 675 -34.03 -17.70 14.77
C PRO A 675 -34.43 -16.91 16.03
N GLY A 676 -33.59 -15.95 16.43
CA GLY A 676 -33.71 -15.19 17.68
C GLY A 676 -34.88 -14.20 17.80
N ASN A 677 -36.01 -14.41 17.11
CA ASN A 677 -37.12 -13.45 17.09
C ASN A 677 -38.50 -14.03 17.48
N LEU A 678 -38.55 -15.23 18.07
CA LEU A 678 -39.80 -15.81 18.57
C LEU A 678 -39.80 -15.79 20.10
N SER A 679 -40.88 -15.26 20.68
CA SER A 679 -41.18 -15.32 22.12
C SER A 679 -41.03 -16.75 22.63
N SER A 680 -40.41 -16.89 23.81
CA SER A 680 -40.06 -18.13 24.52
C SER A 680 -41.15 -19.21 24.60
N ASP A 681 -42.42 -18.88 24.34
CA ASP A 681 -43.57 -19.73 24.63
C ASP A 681 -44.10 -20.52 23.41
N SER A 682 -43.50 -20.40 22.21
CA SER A 682 -43.96 -21.10 21.00
C SER A 682 -42.86 -21.77 20.18
N ILE A 683 -41.80 -22.27 20.83
CA ILE A 683 -40.67 -22.92 20.14
C ILE A 683 -40.94 -24.44 20.06
N THR A 684 -41.12 -24.98 18.86
CA THR A 684 -41.19 -26.44 18.66
C THR A 684 -39.80 -27.03 18.44
N CYS A 685 -39.61 -28.33 18.74
CA CYS A 685 -38.39 -29.07 18.39
C CYS A 685 -38.11 -29.08 16.87
N LEU A 686 -39.14 -28.79 16.05
CA LEU A 686 -39.05 -28.68 14.59
C LEU A 686 -38.53 -27.32 14.12
N ASP A 687 -38.81 -26.22 14.84
CA ASP A 687 -38.19 -24.90 14.57
C ASP A 687 -36.67 -24.91 14.78
N LEU A 688 -36.16 -25.89 15.53
CA LEU A 688 -34.72 -26.19 15.68
C LEU A 688 -34.12 -26.91 14.46
N ILE A 689 -34.95 -27.51 13.59
CA ILE A 689 -34.54 -28.40 12.48
C ILE A 689 -34.76 -27.74 11.10
N VAL A 690 -35.53 -26.65 11.00
CA VAL A 690 -35.71 -25.93 9.73
C VAL A 690 -34.40 -25.23 9.34
N VAL A 691 -33.60 -25.92 8.52
CA VAL A 691 -32.37 -25.40 7.92
C VAL A 691 -32.73 -24.24 6.99
N LYS A 692 -32.25 -23.03 7.30
CA LYS A 692 -32.28 -21.90 6.36
C LYS A 692 -31.28 -22.18 5.23
N GLN A 693 -31.69 -23.01 4.26
CA GLN A 693 -30.87 -23.45 3.14
C GLN A 693 -30.95 -22.44 1.97
N LEU A 694 -29.84 -22.22 1.28
CA LEU A 694 -29.84 -21.48 0.02
C LEU A 694 -30.65 -22.24 -1.03
N SER A 695 -31.28 -21.52 -1.95
CA SER A 695 -32.01 -22.17 -3.05
C SER A 695 -31.10 -23.09 -3.86
N ASN A 696 -31.67 -24.17 -4.44
CA ASN A 696 -30.92 -25.07 -5.32
C ASN A 696 -30.27 -24.32 -6.49
N GLY A 697 -30.93 -23.28 -7.01
CA GLY A 697 -30.36 -22.39 -8.02
C GLY A 697 -29.08 -21.68 -7.54
N ALA A 698 -29.12 -21.07 -6.35
CA ALA A 698 -27.97 -20.39 -5.75
C ALA A 698 -26.78 -21.35 -5.53
N CYS A 699 -27.04 -22.56 -5.04
CA CYS A 699 -26.01 -23.58 -4.86
C CYS A 699 -25.34 -23.95 -6.20
N LEU A 700 -26.14 -24.18 -7.24
CA LEU A 700 -25.63 -24.50 -8.58
C LEU A 700 -24.83 -23.35 -9.20
N THR A 701 -25.22 -22.09 -8.96
CA THR A 701 -24.46 -20.92 -9.38
C THR A 701 -23.08 -20.89 -8.71
N ILE A 702 -23.00 -21.13 -7.40
CA ILE A 702 -21.72 -21.22 -6.67
C ILE A 702 -20.84 -22.30 -7.29
N LEU A 703 -21.36 -23.52 -7.48
CA LEU A 703 -20.60 -24.64 -8.03
C LEU A 703 -20.07 -24.33 -9.43
N PHE A 704 -20.92 -23.80 -10.31
CA PHE A 704 -20.53 -23.45 -11.67
C PHE A 704 -19.41 -22.41 -11.69
N LYS A 705 -19.54 -21.32 -10.92
CA LYS A 705 -18.52 -20.28 -10.85
C LYS A 705 -17.23 -20.76 -10.20
N LEU A 706 -17.32 -21.65 -9.22
CA LEU A 706 -16.17 -22.29 -8.59
C LEU A 706 -15.39 -23.17 -9.57
N ILE A 707 -16.08 -23.96 -10.39
CA ILE A 707 -15.46 -24.74 -11.47
C ILE A 707 -14.73 -23.81 -12.44
N MET A 708 -15.37 -22.72 -12.87
CA MET A 708 -14.74 -21.73 -13.74
C MET A 708 -13.50 -21.08 -13.11
N ALA A 709 -13.56 -20.78 -11.80
CA ALA A 709 -12.41 -20.25 -11.07
C ALA A 709 -11.25 -21.25 -10.99
N ILE A 710 -11.52 -22.55 -10.82
CA ILE A 710 -10.53 -23.64 -10.80
C ILE A 710 -9.87 -23.81 -12.18
N LEU A 711 -10.65 -23.71 -13.26
CA LEU A 711 -10.22 -23.95 -14.64
C LEU A 711 -9.63 -22.72 -15.35
N ARG A 712 -9.39 -21.63 -14.62
CA ARG A 712 -8.77 -20.42 -15.14
C ARG A 712 -7.39 -20.66 -15.77
N ASN A 713 -7.12 -19.93 -16.87
CA ASN A 713 -5.86 -19.97 -17.63
C ASN A 713 -4.60 -19.68 -16.77
N GLU A 714 -4.59 -18.57 -16.05
CA GLU A 714 -3.50 -18.20 -15.14
C GLU A 714 -3.78 -18.70 -13.72
N SER A 715 -3.17 -19.83 -13.33
CA SER A 715 -3.32 -20.41 -12.00
C SER A 715 -1.99 -20.80 -11.36
N SER A 716 -1.94 -20.80 -10.03
CA SER A 716 -0.83 -21.32 -9.24
C SER A 716 -1.31 -22.47 -8.36
N GLU A 717 -0.41 -23.37 -7.96
CA GLU A 717 -0.75 -24.47 -7.05
C GLU A 717 -1.37 -23.95 -5.73
N ALA A 718 -0.81 -22.88 -5.16
CA ALA A 718 -1.32 -22.28 -3.94
C ALA A 718 -2.77 -21.77 -4.07
N LEU A 719 -3.14 -21.29 -5.25
CA LEU A 719 -4.48 -20.83 -5.56
C LEU A 719 -5.45 -21.99 -5.76
N ARG A 720 -5.04 -23.02 -6.51
CA ARG A 720 -5.84 -24.23 -6.71
C ARG A 720 -6.13 -24.95 -5.40
N ARG A 721 -5.14 -25.06 -4.49
CA ARG A 721 -5.36 -25.62 -3.14
C ARG A 721 -6.49 -24.92 -2.39
N ARG A 722 -6.59 -23.60 -2.51
CA ARG A 722 -7.66 -22.83 -1.86
C ARG A 722 -9.03 -23.05 -2.50
N GLN A 723 -9.07 -23.09 -3.83
CA GLN A 723 -10.28 -23.37 -4.58
C GLN A 723 -10.77 -24.81 -4.33
N TYR A 724 -9.86 -25.77 -4.17
CA TYR A 724 -10.16 -27.14 -3.73
C TYR A 724 -10.73 -27.17 -2.32
N ALA A 725 -10.18 -26.40 -1.37
CA ALA A 725 -10.75 -26.27 -0.03
C ALA A 725 -12.18 -25.71 -0.07
N LEU A 726 -12.42 -24.70 -0.91
CA LEU A 726 -13.74 -24.11 -1.11
C LEU A 726 -14.72 -25.12 -1.73
N LEU A 727 -14.27 -25.94 -2.68
CA LEU A 727 -15.07 -27.00 -3.30
C LEU A 727 -15.47 -28.07 -2.30
N LEU A 728 -14.54 -28.50 -1.44
CA LEU A 728 -14.82 -29.42 -0.35
C LEU A 728 -15.80 -28.82 0.66
N SER A 729 -15.63 -27.55 1.02
CA SER A 729 -16.57 -26.85 1.91
C SER A 729 -17.96 -26.71 1.28
N TYR A 730 -18.05 -26.54 -0.04
CA TYR A 730 -19.32 -26.55 -0.77
C TYR A 730 -19.99 -27.92 -0.72
N PHE A 731 -19.26 -29.00 -0.99
CA PHE A 731 -19.82 -30.35 -0.87
C PHE A 731 -20.29 -30.66 0.55
N GLN A 732 -19.52 -30.26 1.57
CA GLN A 732 -19.92 -30.39 2.98
C GLN A 732 -21.18 -29.58 3.29
N TYR A 733 -21.29 -28.35 2.76
CA TYR A 733 -22.51 -27.56 2.88
C TYR A 733 -23.68 -28.30 2.24
N CYS A 734 -23.55 -28.82 1.02
CA CYS A 734 -24.63 -29.57 0.39
C CYS A 734 -25.01 -30.82 1.19
N LEU A 735 -24.07 -31.61 1.71
CA LEU A 735 -24.34 -32.93 2.30
C LEU A 735 -25.00 -32.91 3.69
N ASN A 736 -24.75 -31.89 4.52
CA ASN A 736 -25.19 -31.91 5.93
C ASN A 736 -26.60 -31.31 6.11
N VAL A 737 -27.60 -32.18 6.31
CA VAL A 737 -29.00 -31.81 6.57
C VAL A 737 -29.30 -31.65 8.08
N VAL A 738 -28.45 -32.21 8.96
CA VAL A 738 -28.64 -32.19 10.42
C VAL A 738 -27.36 -31.72 11.11
N ASP A 739 -27.51 -31.05 12.26
CA ASP A 739 -26.42 -30.68 13.15
C ASP A 739 -25.62 -31.94 13.56
N PRO A 740 -24.29 -31.99 13.36
CA PRO A 740 -23.46 -33.13 13.72
C PRO A 740 -23.48 -33.49 15.21
N ASP A 741 -23.91 -32.58 16.09
CA ASP A 741 -24.03 -32.82 17.54
C ASP A 741 -25.35 -33.52 17.94
N VAL A 742 -26.28 -33.76 17.00
CA VAL A 742 -27.55 -34.45 17.26
C VAL A 742 -27.37 -35.98 17.13
N PRO A 743 -27.57 -36.76 18.21
CA PRO A 743 -27.46 -38.22 18.15
C PRO A 743 -28.48 -38.82 17.18
N THR A 744 -28.05 -39.82 16.40
CA THR A 744 -28.89 -40.52 15.41
C THR A 744 -30.15 -41.14 16.03
N SER A 745 -30.12 -41.45 17.34
CA SER A 745 -31.27 -41.92 18.11
C SER A 745 -32.37 -40.87 18.31
N VAL A 746 -32.02 -39.58 18.39
CA VAL A 746 -33.00 -38.48 18.49
C VAL A 746 -33.69 -38.25 17.14
N LEU A 747 -32.94 -38.32 16.05
CA LEU A 747 -33.51 -38.30 14.69
C LEU A 747 -34.49 -39.45 14.46
N GLN A 748 -34.12 -40.65 14.92
CA GLN A 748 -34.96 -41.84 14.79
C GLN A 748 -36.23 -41.76 15.65
N PHE A 749 -36.19 -41.05 16.79
CA PHE A 749 -37.33 -40.83 17.66
C PHE A 749 -38.31 -39.79 17.08
N LEU A 750 -37.81 -38.72 16.45
CA LEU A 750 -38.62 -37.72 15.74
C LEU A 750 -39.27 -38.29 14.47
N LEU A 751 -38.63 -39.27 13.83
CA LEU A 751 -39.18 -40.01 12.68
C LEU A 751 -40.30 -41.00 13.07
N LEU A 752 -40.43 -41.36 14.35
CA LEU A 752 -41.41 -42.34 14.83
C LEU A 752 -42.72 -41.71 15.34
N SER A 753 -42.80 -40.39 15.50
CA SER A 753 -44.03 -39.69 15.90
C SER A 753 -44.94 -39.35 14.71
N GLU A 754 -44.99 -40.19 13.68
CA GLU A 754 -45.95 -40.10 12.58
C GLU A 754 -47.29 -40.72 12.98
N GLN A 755 -48.02 -40.08 13.89
CA GLN A 755 -49.48 -40.20 13.90
C GLN A 755 -50.05 -38.81 14.23
N ASP A 756 -50.67 -38.22 13.23
CA ASP A 756 -51.50 -37.01 13.28
C ASP A 756 -50.76 -35.67 13.40
N ASN A 757 -50.29 -35.14 12.26
CA ASN A 757 -50.59 -33.76 11.86
C ASN A 757 -50.13 -33.46 10.42
N GLU A 758 -51.03 -32.87 9.65
CA GLU A 758 -50.89 -32.37 8.26
C GLU A 758 -49.89 -31.19 8.10
N TYR A 759 -48.80 -31.14 8.89
CA TYR A 759 -47.94 -29.95 8.96
C TYR A 759 -46.43 -30.29 9.01
N ILE A 760 -45.92 -31.20 8.17
CA ILE A 760 -44.48 -31.51 8.14
C ILE A 760 -43.98 -31.84 6.71
N ASP A 761 -42.96 -31.09 6.23
CA ASP A 761 -42.39 -31.13 4.86
C ASP A 761 -40.99 -31.84 4.79
N LEU A 762 -40.67 -32.74 5.74
CA LEU A 762 -39.43 -33.56 5.74
C LEU A 762 -39.19 -34.35 4.42
N PRO A 763 -40.20 -34.99 3.79
CA PRO A 763 -40.01 -35.68 2.52
C PRO A 763 -39.68 -34.72 1.36
N LYS A 764 -40.09 -33.45 1.47
CA LYS A 764 -39.80 -32.42 0.46
C LYS A 764 -38.35 -31.94 0.57
N ILE A 765 -37.81 -31.80 1.78
CA ILE A 765 -36.39 -31.47 2.00
C ILE A 765 -35.49 -32.58 1.43
N ASP A 766 -35.81 -33.85 1.70
CA ASP A 766 -35.06 -34.99 1.17
C ASP A 766 -35.13 -35.05 -0.37
N LYS A 767 -36.29 -34.74 -0.95
CA LYS A 767 -36.47 -34.63 -2.40
C LYS A 767 -35.65 -33.48 -3.01
N GLU A 768 -35.72 -32.27 -2.44
CA GLU A 768 -34.98 -31.09 -2.90
C GLU A 768 -33.46 -31.32 -2.80
N GLN A 769 -33.02 -32.04 -1.77
CA GLN A 769 -31.64 -32.43 -1.55
C GLN A 769 -31.16 -33.46 -2.59
N ALA A 770 -31.97 -34.47 -2.89
CA ALA A 770 -31.68 -35.45 -3.94
C ALA A 770 -31.66 -34.79 -5.33
N GLU A 771 -32.52 -33.80 -5.58
CA GLU A 771 -32.51 -32.99 -6.80
C GLU A 771 -31.22 -32.16 -6.91
N LEU A 772 -30.79 -31.51 -5.82
CA LEU A 772 -29.53 -30.76 -5.77
C LEU A 772 -28.32 -31.67 -6.04
N ALA A 773 -28.27 -32.85 -5.43
CA ALA A 773 -27.19 -33.82 -5.65
C ALA A 773 -27.08 -34.24 -7.14
N ARG A 774 -28.21 -34.55 -7.79
CA ARG A 774 -28.25 -34.87 -9.22
C ARG A 774 -27.82 -33.69 -10.09
N ALA A 775 -28.24 -32.47 -9.75
CA ALA A 775 -27.89 -31.27 -10.50
C ALA A 775 -26.40 -30.89 -10.33
N ASN A 776 -25.84 -31.06 -9.13
CA ASN A 776 -24.41 -30.91 -8.86
C ASN A 776 -23.58 -31.89 -9.71
N PHE A 777 -23.98 -33.17 -9.74
CA PHE A 777 -23.32 -34.18 -10.57
C PHE A 777 -23.37 -33.83 -12.05
N SER A 778 -24.55 -33.45 -12.56
CA SER A 778 -24.73 -33.02 -13.96
C SER A 778 -23.83 -31.84 -14.35
N THR A 779 -23.66 -30.87 -13.45
CA THR A 779 -22.80 -29.71 -13.66
C THR A 779 -21.32 -30.09 -13.70
N LEU A 780 -20.85 -30.89 -12.73
CA LEU A 780 -19.47 -31.39 -12.68
C LEU A 780 -19.13 -32.26 -13.89
N ARG A 781 -20.09 -33.08 -14.36
CA ARG A 781 -19.89 -33.99 -15.50
C ARG A 781 -19.52 -33.24 -16.79
N LYS A 782 -20.05 -32.02 -17.01
CA LYS A 782 -19.76 -31.22 -18.21
C LYS A 782 -18.28 -30.85 -18.32
N GLU A 783 -17.63 -30.55 -17.20
CA GLU A 783 -16.22 -30.12 -17.12
C GLU A 783 -15.30 -31.20 -16.53
N ALA A 784 -15.79 -32.43 -16.37
CA ALA A 784 -15.11 -33.48 -15.62
C ALA A 784 -13.72 -33.82 -16.17
N GLN A 785 -13.54 -33.79 -17.49
CA GLN A 785 -12.25 -34.05 -18.13
C GLN A 785 -11.20 -33.03 -17.64
N SER A 786 -11.48 -31.74 -17.81
CA SER A 786 -10.61 -30.62 -17.45
C SER A 786 -10.29 -30.60 -15.95
N ILE A 787 -11.31 -30.84 -15.10
CA ILE A 787 -11.14 -30.89 -13.64
C ILE A 787 -10.26 -32.08 -13.24
N LEU A 788 -10.54 -33.28 -13.76
CA LEU A 788 -9.77 -34.48 -13.42
C LEU A 788 -8.32 -34.37 -13.88
N ASP A 789 -8.07 -33.85 -15.09
CA ASP A 789 -6.71 -33.60 -15.59
C ASP A 789 -5.90 -32.73 -14.63
N LEU A 790 -6.51 -31.65 -14.15
CA LEU A 790 -5.87 -30.70 -13.25
C LEU A 790 -5.67 -31.28 -11.84
N VAL A 791 -6.70 -31.92 -11.26
CA VAL A 791 -6.64 -32.48 -9.90
C VAL A 791 -5.69 -33.68 -9.85
N ILE A 792 -5.68 -34.56 -10.87
CA ILE A 792 -4.71 -35.67 -10.96
C ILE A 792 -3.29 -35.13 -11.04
N LYS A 793 -3.05 -34.11 -11.88
CA LYS A 793 -1.73 -33.48 -12.00
C LYS A 793 -1.24 -32.94 -10.66
N ASP A 794 -2.10 -32.27 -9.89
CA ASP A 794 -1.75 -31.76 -8.57
C ASP A 794 -1.57 -32.90 -7.54
N ALA A 795 -2.37 -33.98 -7.64
CA ALA A 795 -2.25 -35.16 -6.79
C ALA A 795 -0.93 -35.95 -7.03
N THR A 796 -0.37 -35.92 -8.24
CA THR A 796 0.89 -36.62 -8.57
C THR A 796 2.12 -35.71 -8.44
N HIS A 797 2.03 -34.45 -8.87
CA HIS A 797 3.17 -33.55 -9.02
C HIS A 797 3.15 -32.32 -8.11
N GLY A 798 2.08 -32.06 -7.36
CA GLY A 798 2.00 -30.92 -6.44
C GLY A 798 2.91 -31.05 -5.22
N SER A 799 2.97 -29.99 -4.41
CA SER A 799 3.55 -30.04 -3.06
C SER A 799 2.82 -31.06 -2.19
N GLU A 800 3.40 -31.47 -1.06
CA GLU A 800 2.73 -32.38 -0.10
C GLU A 800 1.32 -31.89 0.27
N SER A 801 1.19 -30.59 0.59
CA SER A 801 -0.11 -29.97 0.86
C SER A 801 -1.06 -29.96 -0.34
N GLY A 802 -0.53 -29.87 -1.57
CA GLY A 802 -1.28 -29.94 -2.81
C GLY A 802 -1.80 -31.35 -3.06
N LYS A 803 -0.95 -32.35 -2.91
CA LYS A 803 -1.32 -33.76 -3.05
C LYS A 803 -2.43 -34.15 -2.09
N THR A 804 -2.29 -33.80 -0.81
CA THR A 804 -3.29 -34.11 0.22
C THR A 804 -4.66 -33.55 -0.13
N ILE A 805 -4.75 -32.26 -0.47
CA ILE A 805 -6.06 -31.64 -0.75
C ILE A 805 -6.66 -32.10 -2.08
N SER A 806 -5.82 -32.35 -3.10
CA SER A 806 -6.27 -32.92 -4.36
C SER A 806 -6.84 -34.33 -4.19
N LEU A 807 -6.24 -35.16 -3.31
CA LEU A 807 -6.77 -36.48 -2.98
C LEU A 807 -8.13 -36.39 -2.28
N TYR A 808 -8.31 -35.45 -1.34
CA TYR A 808 -9.62 -35.20 -0.72
C TYR A 808 -10.67 -34.76 -1.76
N VAL A 809 -10.30 -33.95 -2.75
CA VAL A 809 -11.21 -33.57 -3.84
C VAL A 809 -11.58 -34.79 -4.68
N LEU A 810 -10.63 -35.65 -5.03
CA LEU A 810 -10.92 -36.88 -5.78
C LEU A 810 -11.86 -37.81 -5.00
N ASP A 811 -11.64 -37.96 -3.69
CA ASP A 811 -12.51 -38.73 -2.80
C ASP A 811 -13.93 -38.16 -2.78
N ALA A 812 -14.07 -36.85 -2.57
CA ALA A 812 -15.36 -36.18 -2.59
C ALA A 812 -16.09 -36.31 -3.95
N LEU A 813 -15.36 -36.24 -5.07
CA LEU A 813 -15.93 -36.46 -6.41
C LEU A 813 -16.44 -37.90 -6.57
N ILE A 814 -15.74 -38.89 -6.03
CA ILE A 814 -16.19 -40.30 -6.02
C ILE A 814 -17.42 -40.47 -5.12
N CYS A 815 -17.48 -39.81 -3.96
CA CYS A 815 -18.65 -39.89 -3.06
C CYS A 815 -19.94 -39.37 -3.70
N ILE A 816 -19.85 -38.38 -4.60
CA ILE A 816 -20.99 -37.78 -5.31
C ILE A 816 -21.29 -38.54 -6.63
N ASP A 817 -20.45 -39.51 -7.00
CA ASP A 817 -20.50 -40.24 -8.27
C ASP A 817 -21.52 -41.39 -8.29
N HIS A 818 -22.80 -41.05 -8.30
CA HIS A 818 -23.88 -42.05 -8.35
C HIS A 818 -23.84 -42.94 -9.61
N GLU A 819 -23.27 -42.46 -10.72
CA GLU A 819 -23.17 -43.19 -12.00
C GLU A 819 -21.81 -43.89 -12.21
N ARG A 820 -20.89 -43.86 -11.22
CA ARG A 820 -19.51 -44.39 -11.33
C ARG A 820 -18.69 -43.81 -12.51
N TYR A 821 -19.04 -42.63 -12.98
CA TYR A 821 -18.38 -41.92 -14.07
C TYR A 821 -16.96 -41.47 -13.70
N PHE A 822 -16.79 -40.74 -12.58
CA PHE A 822 -15.49 -40.27 -12.11
C PHE A 822 -14.57 -41.43 -11.78
N LEU A 823 -15.10 -42.49 -11.15
CA LEU A 823 -14.33 -43.69 -10.85
C LEU A 823 -13.81 -44.37 -12.13
N SER A 824 -14.66 -44.50 -13.15
CA SER A 824 -14.29 -45.06 -14.46
C SER A 824 -13.20 -44.22 -15.15
N GLN A 825 -13.29 -42.89 -15.09
CA GLN A 825 -12.28 -41.99 -15.63
C GLN A 825 -10.93 -42.10 -14.90
N LEU A 826 -10.92 -42.20 -13.57
CA LEU A 826 -9.69 -42.40 -12.80
C LEU A 826 -9.02 -43.74 -13.13
N GLN A 827 -9.81 -44.78 -13.38
CA GLN A 827 -9.31 -46.08 -13.80
C GLN A 827 -8.71 -46.03 -15.22
N SER A 828 -9.42 -45.44 -16.19
CA SER A 828 -8.98 -45.38 -17.59
C SER A 828 -7.68 -44.59 -17.76
N ARG A 829 -7.47 -43.56 -16.94
CA ARG A 829 -6.26 -42.73 -16.88
C ARG A 829 -5.10 -43.37 -16.12
N GLY A 830 -5.30 -44.57 -15.57
CA GLY A 830 -4.27 -45.31 -14.83
C GLY A 830 -3.90 -44.70 -13.47
N PHE A 831 -4.67 -43.73 -12.97
CA PHE A 831 -4.38 -43.05 -11.70
C PHE A 831 -4.43 -44.02 -10.51
N LEU A 832 -5.47 -44.87 -10.44
CA LEU A 832 -5.61 -45.88 -9.38
C LEU A 832 -4.43 -46.86 -9.36
N ARG A 833 -3.92 -47.26 -10.54
CA ARG A 833 -2.73 -48.12 -10.67
C ARG A 833 -1.48 -47.40 -10.16
N SER A 834 -1.33 -46.11 -10.45
CA SER A 834 -0.25 -45.28 -9.94
C SER A 834 -0.29 -45.17 -8.41
N CYS A 835 -1.47 -44.93 -7.82
CA CYS A 835 -1.66 -44.91 -6.36
C CYS A 835 -1.28 -46.24 -5.71
N LEU A 836 -1.73 -47.38 -6.25
CA LEU A 836 -1.38 -48.70 -5.74
C LEU A 836 0.13 -48.97 -5.82
N THR A 837 0.79 -48.51 -6.90
CA THR A 837 2.25 -48.61 -7.07
C THR A 837 2.99 -47.69 -6.10
N ALA A 838 2.44 -46.52 -5.79
CA ALA A 838 2.99 -45.62 -4.77
C ALA A 838 2.88 -46.23 -3.36
N ILE A 839 1.75 -46.86 -3.04
CA ILE A 839 1.54 -47.57 -1.76
C ILE A 839 2.52 -48.75 -1.64
N SER A 840 2.72 -49.53 -2.71
CA SER A 840 3.69 -50.65 -2.68
C SER A 840 5.14 -50.18 -2.52
N ASN A 841 5.48 -48.99 -3.03
CA ASN A 841 6.78 -48.36 -2.81
C ASN A 841 6.93 -47.81 -1.38
N ILE A 842 5.86 -47.28 -0.78
CA ILE A 842 5.84 -46.85 0.62
C ILE A 842 5.97 -48.05 1.56
N SER A 843 5.30 -49.17 1.29
CA SER A 843 5.46 -50.39 2.10
C SER A 843 6.89 -50.95 2.08
N ASN A 844 7.67 -50.67 1.02
CA ASN A 844 9.10 -50.98 0.96
C ASN A 844 10.00 -49.97 1.71
N GLN A 845 9.58 -48.72 1.87
CA GLN A 845 10.32 -47.68 2.62
C GLN A 845 9.99 -47.63 4.11
N VAL A 846 8.79 -48.07 4.52
CA VAL A 846 8.36 -48.15 5.93
C VAL A 846 9.23 -49.14 6.73
N PHE A 847 9.90 -50.09 6.06
CA PHE A 847 10.89 -50.97 6.70
C PHE A 847 12.22 -50.27 7.09
N ILE A 848 12.41 -48.99 6.76
CA ILE A 848 13.69 -48.26 6.96
C ILE A 848 13.56 -47.05 7.94
N LEU A 849 12.36 -46.74 8.47
CA LEU A 849 12.17 -45.59 9.37
C LEU A 849 11.85 -45.99 10.82
N THR A 850 12.52 -45.33 11.77
CA THR A 850 12.43 -45.54 13.22
C THR A 850 11.06 -45.20 13.83
N PRO A 851 10.73 -45.73 15.03
CA PRO A 851 9.35 -45.92 15.52
C PRO A 851 8.53 -44.64 15.77
N HIS A 852 9.15 -43.45 15.73
CA HIS A 852 8.49 -42.21 16.13
C HIS A 852 7.56 -41.60 15.07
N LYS A 853 7.53 -42.14 13.84
CA LYS A 853 6.69 -41.65 12.73
C LYS A 853 5.48 -42.55 12.38
N GLN A 854 5.16 -43.56 13.20
CA GLN A 854 4.03 -44.46 12.95
C GLN A 854 2.66 -43.92 13.39
N PHE A 855 2.60 -42.85 14.20
CA PHE A 855 1.34 -42.36 14.78
C PHE A 855 0.54 -41.39 13.89
N LEU A 856 1.03 -41.01 12.71
CA LEU A 856 0.36 -40.05 11.81
C LEU A 856 -0.28 -40.69 10.57
N ILE A 857 -0.31 -42.02 10.51
CA ILE A 857 -0.93 -42.77 9.42
C ILE A 857 -1.88 -43.79 10.04
N PHE A 858 -2.94 -43.29 10.69
CA PHE A 858 -4.18 -44.02 10.94
C PHE A 858 -5.34 -43.02 10.98
#